data_AF-A0A7C2FK71-F1
#
_entry.id   AF-A0A7C2FK71-F1
#
_cell.length_a   1.000
_cell.length_b   1.000
_cell.length_c   1.000
_cell.angle_alpha   90.00
_cell.angle_beta   90.00
_cell.angle_gamma   90.00
#
_symmetry.space_group_name_H-M   'P 1'
#
loop_
_entity.id
_entity.type
_entity.pdbx_description
1 polymer ?
#
loop_
_entity_poly.entity_id
_entity_poly.type
_entity_poly.pdbx_seq_one_letter_code
_entity_poly.pdbx_strand_id
1 'polypeptide(L)'
;MRFPWTGSSTSPTCGRRFASWAGGEAVSGAPQPVGLEERYTLEEGRVYLTGVQALVRLPLDQVRRDRRAGLRTGVFISGYPGSPLSGYDLALQRARRLLEAYGVVHRPAPNEESAATALMGTQMLDEHPHSQFDGVVGFWYGKGPGVDRSGDALKHGNFAGTSRYGAVVVLAGEDHEGKSSTMPFQDDYAFAAHGIPVLYPSSVAEFLELGLHAVALSRFSGCWVALKLVAALCDGGQIVEVSTDRPSIVLPEVEVDGRPFRKRADFRFFPGTNVETERHLYRERHEAVRAYARANGLDRVVVNPPRARLGLVTAGKSYADLRQALEDLGVDGDALYRAGVRLLKLGLIYPLDPEVVRGFARDLEEVVVVEEKRGFVEAQVKEALCGLPVRVVGKTDESGRPLFPVSGGLDPDLIAEVLAPRLRPYLGEDVGARRLAELASVRARQYEPTRSRTPNYCSGCPHNTSTVLLPGQVAWGSPGCHSFASLIEQPHRHVVAMTQYGGEGLPWVGLAPFVDRPHVVQNVGDGSLFHSSYPNIRFCAAAGVNITFKVLYNGYIANTGAQRPVGQLGIPELTRMLEADGVRRIAVVTRDPRRYRGAKLARIARVYPRHAHQQALRDLVSAGGTTVYFYDETCANERRRQQKRGKLPPRTRWVWIHPEVCEGCGDCGQASNCMSLQRVDTEFGPKTQVHLSSCNQDELCLQGDCPSFVTLEAPNGFARPKPPEVGPEEIPEPPARVRLDGPYRIYMPGVGGTGVITVNAILAFAAWMDGLEALTYDQTGAAQKWGAVLSSLVVGPPGRALWANRVGAGQADLYLALDLIGAAAPGNLDRCDPQRTVAVVNTTVLPTGEMIRDPSATVSPEVLEQAVARYTRAADSVYVEGRRLAEALFGDYLATNLFVLGVAYQAGTVPLKASSIEAAIRMNGVQVEQNLQAFRYGRLWVHDPQRVRELVDPPRRGYEEERAWWLRRLCGPQAWEYARLLDRASQLDEESRRLLAVRVGELVDYQDARYAAEYVDFVLRVADRERQVVGRTGPLTHAVARSLFKLMAYKDEYEVARLYLREEFWQDLRRTFPGYRRVRFHLHPPLLRAVGVRRKVAVGAWALGLFRLLRALRRLRGTPLDPFGYLRVRREERELVRWYRGLVERALQALRPDTYVQVVELAAAPEAIRGYEDVKRRHAARAVERAEESLARLLSTVHPEPAAVRS
;
A
#
# COMPACT_ATOMS: atom_id res chain seq x y z
N MET A 1 -36.11 -42.67 -37.12
CA MET A 1 -35.25 -42.92 -38.31
C MET A 1 -33.79 -42.87 -37.88
N ARG A 2 -33.12 -44.04 -37.94
CA ARG A 2 -31.67 -44.40 -37.99
C ARG A 2 -30.64 -43.29 -37.60
N PHE A 3 -29.95 -43.34 -36.44
CA PHE A 3 -28.71 -44.12 -36.04
C PHE A 3 -27.44 -43.80 -36.87
N PRO A 4 -26.15 -44.02 -36.42
CA PRO A 4 -25.64 -44.70 -35.20
C PRO A 4 -24.37 -44.09 -34.48
N TRP A 5 -24.11 -44.33 -33.18
CA TRP A 5 -23.19 -45.32 -32.47
C TRP A 5 -21.77 -44.77 -32.17
N THR A 6 -21.03 -45.09 -31.09
CA THR A 6 -20.96 -46.15 -30.02
C THR A 6 -20.00 -45.64 -28.93
N GLY A 7 -20.09 -45.91 -27.61
CA GLY A 7 -20.19 -47.18 -26.85
C GLY A 7 -18.94 -47.26 -25.94
N SER A 8 -18.86 -47.76 -24.70
CA SER A 8 -19.67 -48.61 -23.80
C SER A 8 -18.93 -48.65 -22.43
N SER A 9 -19.53 -48.41 -21.25
CA SER A 9 -20.12 -49.36 -20.26
C SER A 9 -19.14 -50.44 -19.72
N THR A 10 -19.08 -50.93 -18.48
CA THR A 10 -19.84 -50.81 -17.20
C THR A 10 -19.13 -51.70 -16.14
N SER A 11 -19.31 -51.40 -14.84
CA SER A 11 -18.87 -52.13 -13.61
C SER A 11 -19.49 -53.55 -13.46
N PRO A 12 -19.19 -54.44 -12.43
CA PRO A 12 -19.50 -54.20 -10.98
C PRO A 12 -18.77 -55.04 -9.86
N THR A 13 -19.03 -54.64 -8.59
CA THR A 13 -19.27 -55.40 -7.31
C THR A 13 -18.18 -56.15 -6.48
N CYS A 14 -17.95 -55.61 -5.25
CA CYS A 14 -18.13 -56.16 -3.88
C CYS A 14 -17.63 -57.55 -3.40
N GLY A 15 -16.89 -57.59 -2.28
CA GLY A 15 -16.67 -58.78 -1.41
C GLY A 15 -15.57 -58.60 -0.35
N ARG A 16 -15.78 -59.10 0.89
CA ARG A 16 -15.06 -58.76 2.14
C ARG A 16 -14.01 -59.80 2.62
N ARG A 17 -13.02 -59.30 3.39
CA ARG A 17 -12.42 -59.80 4.67
C ARG A 17 -11.18 -60.75 4.74
N PHE A 18 -10.25 -60.31 5.61
CA PHE A 18 -9.28 -60.97 6.53
C PHE A 18 -7.78 -61.17 6.16
N ALA A 19 -6.93 -60.47 6.97
CA ALA A 19 -5.58 -60.73 7.53
C ALA A 19 -4.50 -61.47 6.69
N SER A 20 -3.20 -61.14 6.69
CA SER A 20 -2.31 -60.81 7.82
C SER A 20 -1.01 -60.11 7.37
N TRP A 21 -0.22 -59.72 8.37
CA TRP A 21 1.04 -58.98 8.39
C TRP A 21 2.17 -59.47 7.47
N ALA A 22 2.93 -58.53 6.88
CA ALA A 22 4.40 -58.52 6.83
C ALA A 22 4.91 -57.14 6.39
N GLY A 23 5.90 -56.62 7.10
CA GLY A 23 6.40 -55.25 7.00
C GLY A 23 7.22 -54.94 5.75
N GLY A 24 7.32 -53.63 5.49
CA GLY A 24 8.16 -53.03 4.47
C GLY A 24 7.95 -51.52 4.48
N GLU A 25 8.76 -50.82 5.28
CA GLU A 25 8.83 -49.36 5.28
C GLU A 25 9.24 -48.88 3.88
N ALA A 26 8.31 -48.26 3.16
CA ALA A 26 8.60 -47.43 2.01
C ALA A 26 8.43 -45.96 2.40
N VAL A 27 9.55 -45.33 2.76
CA VAL A 27 9.67 -43.88 2.86
C VAL A 27 9.57 -43.30 1.44
N SER A 28 8.37 -42.90 1.03
CA SER A 28 8.16 -42.02 -0.12
C SER A 28 6.92 -41.15 0.09
N GLY A 29 7.02 -40.17 1.00
CA GLY A 29 5.98 -39.19 1.25
C GLY A 29 6.04 -38.04 0.24
N ALA A 30 5.52 -38.23 -0.98
CA ALA A 30 5.09 -37.08 -1.76
C ALA A 30 3.87 -36.46 -1.03
N PRO A 31 3.88 -35.17 -0.68
CA PRO A 31 2.73 -34.55 0.00
C PRO A 31 1.48 -34.69 -0.88
N GLN A 32 0.38 -35.18 -0.29
CA GLN A 32 -0.92 -35.23 -0.98
C GLN A 32 -1.26 -33.82 -1.49
N PRO A 33 -1.85 -33.69 -2.69
CA PRO A 33 -2.20 -32.40 -3.25
C PRO A 33 -3.33 -31.77 -2.42
N VAL A 34 -2.96 -30.88 -1.50
CA VAL A 34 -3.92 -30.10 -0.72
C VAL A 34 -4.64 -29.11 -1.64
N GLY A 35 -5.97 -29.17 -1.67
CA GLY A 35 -6.80 -28.16 -2.31
C GLY A 35 -6.96 -26.88 -1.47
N LEU A 36 -6.97 -25.70 -2.11
CA LEU A 36 -7.23 -24.41 -1.43
C LEU A 36 -8.60 -24.35 -0.71
N GLU A 37 -9.56 -25.20 -1.07
CA GLU A 37 -10.87 -25.30 -0.41
C GLU A 37 -10.80 -26.04 0.94
N GLU A 38 -9.77 -26.85 1.18
CA GLU A 38 -9.60 -27.62 2.42
C GLU A 38 -9.56 -26.74 3.67
N ARG A 39 -9.11 -25.48 3.54
CA ARG A 39 -9.18 -24.51 4.64
C ARG A 39 -10.61 -24.31 5.19
N TYR A 40 -11.64 -24.56 4.37
CA TYR A 40 -13.05 -24.48 4.77
C TYR A 40 -13.70 -25.85 4.97
N THR A 41 -13.25 -26.88 4.25
CA THR A 41 -13.89 -28.21 4.25
C THR A 41 -13.24 -29.21 5.20
N LEU A 42 -11.98 -29.03 5.58
CA LEU A 42 -11.29 -29.94 6.51
C LEU A 42 -11.94 -29.84 7.89
N GLU A 43 -12.50 -30.95 8.36
CA GLU A 43 -13.19 -31.05 9.65
C GLU A 43 -12.22 -31.32 10.81
N GLU A 44 -11.10 -32.00 10.55
CA GLU A 44 -10.08 -32.35 11.55
C GLU A 44 -8.67 -32.17 10.97
N GLY A 45 -7.76 -31.55 11.74
CA GLY A 45 -6.35 -31.41 11.38
C GLY A 45 -5.84 -29.96 11.47
N ARG A 46 -4.74 -29.66 10.77
CA ARG A 46 -4.11 -28.33 10.77
C ARG A 46 -4.32 -27.61 9.45
N VAL A 47 -4.74 -26.35 9.49
CA VAL A 47 -4.88 -25.49 8.30
C VAL A 47 -4.34 -24.10 8.55
N TYR A 48 -3.72 -23.50 7.54
CA TYR A 48 -3.41 -22.06 7.57
C TYR A 48 -4.67 -21.25 7.23
N LEU A 49 -5.03 -20.31 8.11
CA LEU A 49 -6.12 -19.37 7.91
C LEU A 49 -5.65 -17.94 8.18
N THR A 50 -6.03 -17.01 7.30
CA THR A 50 -6.01 -15.59 7.66
C THR A 50 -7.20 -15.27 8.58
N GLY A 51 -7.14 -14.18 9.33
CA GLY A 51 -8.23 -13.74 10.21
C GLY A 51 -9.57 -13.65 9.47
N VAL A 52 -9.59 -13.00 8.30
CA VAL A 52 -10.78 -12.96 7.43
C VAL A 52 -11.25 -14.34 6.97
N GLN A 53 -10.34 -15.27 6.68
CA GLN A 53 -10.72 -16.63 6.27
C GLN A 53 -11.32 -17.43 7.44
N ALA A 54 -10.83 -17.24 8.66
CA ALA A 54 -11.44 -17.82 9.85
C ALA A 54 -12.89 -17.33 10.03
N LEU A 55 -13.17 -16.05 9.78
CA LEU A 55 -14.54 -15.51 9.83
C LEU A 55 -15.46 -16.03 8.71
N VAL A 56 -14.91 -16.47 7.56
CA VAL A 56 -15.69 -17.17 6.52
C VAL A 56 -15.98 -18.61 6.94
N ARG A 57 -15.04 -19.24 7.65
CA ARG A 57 -15.17 -20.62 8.14
C ARG A 57 -16.13 -20.74 9.32
N LEU A 58 -16.12 -19.79 10.25
CA LEU A 58 -16.97 -19.76 11.45
C LEU A 58 -18.45 -20.15 11.21
N PRO A 59 -19.18 -19.55 10.25
CA PRO A 59 -20.57 -19.94 10.00
C PRO A 59 -20.72 -21.39 9.49
N LEU A 60 -19.72 -21.93 8.78
CA LEU A 60 -19.73 -23.32 8.33
C LEU A 60 -19.57 -24.27 9.52
N ASP A 61 -18.62 -23.98 10.42
CA ASP A 61 -18.39 -24.78 11.62
C ASP A 61 -19.62 -24.74 12.56
N GLN A 62 -20.30 -23.60 12.67
CA GLN A 62 -21.56 -23.49 13.40
C GLN A 62 -22.66 -24.38 12.80
N VAL A 63 -22.84 -24.36 11.48
CA VAL A 63 -23.85 -25.20 10.81
C VAL A 63 -23.54 -26.68 10.97
N ARG A 64 -22.26 -27.08 10.90
CA ARG A 64 -21.83 -28.46 11.17
C ARG A 64 -22.24 -28.90 12.57
N ARG A 65 -21.98 -28.06 13.57
CA ARG A 65 -22.33 -28.31 14.97
C ARG A 65 -23.84 -28.46 15.16
N ASP A 66 -24.62 -27.53 14.61
CA ASP A 66 -26.08 -27.55 14.77
C ASP A 66 -26.72 -28.76 14.08
N ARG A 67 -26.21 -29.17 12.91
CA ARG A 67 -26.67 -30.41 12.24
C ARG A 67 -26.43 -31.66 13.09
N ARG A 68 -25.28 -31.75 13.77
CA ARG A 68 -24.98 -32.85 14.71
C ARG A 68 -25.90 -32.84 15.94
N ALA A 69 -26.33 -31.65 16.36
CA ALA A 69 -27.32 -31.47 17.42
C ALA A 69 -28.79 -31.65 16.94
N GLY A 70 -29.01 -32.01 15.67
CA GLY A 70 -30.34 -32.22 15.10
C GLY A 70 -31.11 -30.96 14.74
N LEU A 71 -30.45 -29.80 14.68
CA LEU A 71 -31.05 -28.50 14.36
C LEU A 71 -30.87 -28.12 12.89
N ARG A 72 -31.92 -27.56 12.28
CA ARG A 72 -31.88 -26.94 10.95
C ARG A 72 -31.68 -25.44 11.09
N THR A 73 -30.42 -25.05 11.21
CA THR A 73 -30.03 -23.64 11.36
C THR A 73 -29.87 -22.96 10.01
N GLY A 74 -30.51 -21.80 9.84
CA GLY A 74 -30.17 -20.86 8.78
C GLY A 74 -29.10 -19.88 9.26
N VAL A 75 -28.25 -19.37 8.35
CA VAL A 75 -27.27 -18.33 8.71
C VAL A 75 -27.48 -17.09 7.84
N PHE A 76 -27.50 -15.92 8.45
CA PHE A 76 -27.62 -14.64 7.75
C PHE A 76 -26.42 -13.74 8.06
N ILE A 77 -25.74 -13.25 7.01
CA ILE A 77 -24.56 -12.40 7.14
C ILE A 77 -24.84 -11.08 6.42
N SER A 78 -24.73 -9.96 7.15
CA SER A 78 -24.92 -8.61 6.59
C SER A 78 -24.03 -7.59 7.29
N GLY A 79 -23.65 -6.55 6.57
CA GLY A 79 -22.73 -5.52 7.07
C GLY A 79 -22.30 -4.58 5.95
N TYR A 80 -21.29 -3.76 6.24
CA TYR A 80 -20.65 -2.87 5.28
C TYR A 80 -19.12 -2.95 5.43
N PRO A 81 -18.36 -2.95 4.30
CA PRO A 81 -16.92 -3.16 4.34
C PRO A 81 -16.17 -1.97 4.98
N GLY A 82 -15.37 -2.27 6.01
CA GLY A 82 -14.46 -1.31 6.64
C GLY A 82 -13.21 -2.00 7.16
N SER A 83 -12.03 -1.38 7.02
CA SER A 83 -10.78 -1.90 7.59
C SER A 83 -10.92 -2.03 9.13
N PRO A 84 -10.50 -3.15 9.73
CA PRO A 84 -9.72 -4.25 9.16
C PRO A 84 -10.53 -5.38 8.47
N LEU A 85 -11.86 -5.34 8.52
CA LEU A 85 -12.76 -6.32 7.88
C LEU A 85 -13.05 -6.03 6.40
N SER A 86 -12.29 -5.12 5.78
CA SER A 86 -12.54 -4.66 4.41
C SER A 86 -12.53 -5.78 3.37
N GLY A 87 -11.81 -6.88 3.59
CA GLY A 87 -11.75 -8.02 2.68
C GLY A 87 -12.87 -9.05 2.84
N TYR A 88 -13.70 -8.94 3.87
CA TYR A 88 -14.63 -10.02 4.27
C TYR A 88 -15.71 -10.29 3.22
N ASP A 89 -16.34 -9.25 2.70
CA ASP A 89 -17.32 -9.35 1.60
C ASP A 89 -16.78 -10.09 0.38
N LEU A 90 -15.55 -9.76 -0.03
CA LEU A 90 -14.91 -10.40 -1.17
C LEU A 90 -14.59 -11.88 -0.88
N ALA A 91 -14.26 -12.21 0.37
CA ALA A 91 -14.00 -13.58 0.78
C ALA A 91 -15.29 -14.41 0.80
N LEU A 92 -16.39 -13.87 1.34
CA LEU A 92 -17.72 -14.48 1.31
C LEU A 92 -18.19 -14.70 -0.14
N GLN A 93 -18.03 -13.71 -1.01
CA GLN A 93 -18.38 -13.83 -2.44
C GLN A 93 -17.59 -14.94 -3.15
N ARG A 94 -16.30 -15.11 -2.83
CA ARG A 94 -15.49 -16.21 -3.40
C ARG A 94 -15.93 -17.58 -2.90
N ALA A 95 -16.38 -17.67 -1.64
CA ALA A 95 -16.89 -18.89 -1.03
C ALA A 95 -18.39 -19.11 -1.23
N ARG A 96 -19.07 -18.26 -2.03
CA ARG A 96 -20.53 -18.21 -2.14
C ARG A 96 -21.19 -19.58 -2.39
N ARG A 97 -20.66 -20.37 -3.33
CA ARG A 97 -21.22 -21.69 -3.65
C ARG A 97 -21.17 -22.64 -2.45
N LEU A 98 -20.07 -22.62 -1.70
CA LEU A 98 -19.91 -23.41 -0.49
C LEU A 98 -20.87 -22.92 0.61
N LEU A 99 -20.94 -21.61 0.83
CA LEU A 99 -21.83 -20.99 1.82
C LEU A 99 -23.32 -21.31 1.55
N GLU A 100 -23.77 -21.19 0.31
CA GLU A 100 -25.16 -21.52 -0.08
C GLU A 100 -25.50 -23.00 0.20
N ALA A 101 -24.56 -23.93 0.01
CA ALA A 101 -24.75 -25.36 0.32
C ALA A 101 -24.92 -25.64 1.84
N TYR A 102 -24.49 -24.72 2.69
CA TYR A 102 -24.66 -24.78 4.14
C TYR A 102 -25.84 -23.94 4.65
N GLY A 103 -26.68 -23.39 3.76
CA GLY A 103 -27.81 -22.54 4.16
C GLY A 103 -27.38 -21.16 4.65
N VAL A 104 -26.19 -20.70 4.25
CA VAL A 104 -25.67 -19.37 4.60
C VAL A 104 -26.09 -18.35 3.53
N VAL A 105 -26.80 -17.31 3.96
CA VAL A 105 -27.27 -16.21 3.13
C VAL A 105 -26.46 -14.96 3.44
N HIS A 106 -25.63 -14.53 2.49
CA HIS A 106 -24.92 -13.25 2.56
C HIS A 106 -25.66 -12.15 1.79
N ARG A 107 -25.99 -11.06 2.47
CA ARG A 107 -26.63 -9.87 1.91
C ARG A 107 -25.87 -8.62 2.38
N PRO A 108 -24.92 -8.08 1.59
CA PRO A 108 -24.27 -6.82 1.95
C PRO A 108 -25.29 -5.68 1.96
N ALA A 109 -25.17 -4.77 2.93
CA ALA A 109 -26.07 -3.65 3.12
C ALA A 109 -25.47 -2.35 2.53
N PRO A 110 -26.29 -1.31 2.26
CA PRO A 110 -25.76 0.00 1.88
C PRO A 110 -24.96 0.66 3.00
N ASN A 111 -25.30 0.41 4.26
CA ASN A 111 -24.59 0.87 5.45
C ASN A 111 -24.80 -0.12 6.62
N GLU A 112 -24.01 0.07 7.67
CA GLU A 112 -23.97 -0.81 8.84
C GLU A 112 -25.28 -0.82 9.65
N GLU A 113 -25.98 0.32 9.69
CA GLU A 113 -27.25 0.48 10.39
C GLU A 113 -28.34 -0.39 9.75
N SER A 114 -28.45 -0.33 8.41
CA SER A 114 -29.38 -1.17 7.65
C SER A 114 -29.10 -2.67 7.83
N ALA A 115 -27.82 -3.05 7.97
CA ALA A 115 -27.43 -4.43 8.25
C ALA A 115 -27.89 -4.88 9.64
N ALA A 116 -27.70 -4.04 10.67
CA ALA A 116 -28.14 -4.33 12.03
C ALA A 116 -29.66 -4.49 12.10
N THR A 117 -30.41 -3.61 11.45
CA THR A 117 -31.88 -3.72 11.37
C THR A 117 -32.33 -4.98 10.62
N ALA A 118 -31.65 -5.37 9.53
CA ALA A 118 -31.95 -6.61 8.82
C ALA A 118 -31.74 -7.86 9.70
N LEU A 119 -30.67 -7.87 10.51
CA LEU A 119 -30.40 -8.93 11.48
C LEU A 119 -31.44 -9.00 12.59
N MET A 120 -31.93 -7.85 13.08
CA MET A 120 -33.05 -7.81 14.02
C MET A 120 -34.28 -8.55 13.46
N GLY A 121 -34.60 -8.38 12.17
CA GLY A 121 -35.69 -9.10 11.51
C GLY A 121 -35.50 -10.64 11.51
N THR A 122 -34.26 -11.14 11.42
CA THR A 122 -34.00 -12.59 11.52
C THR A 122 -34.34 -13.18 12.89
N GLN A 123 -34.38 -12.34 13.93
CA GLN A 123 -34.68 -12.76 15.29
C GLN A 123 -36.17 -12.68 15.63
N MET A 124 -36.99 -12.20 14.71
CA MET A 124 -38.46 -12.24 14.78
C MET A 124 -39.03 -13.55 14.19
N LEU A 125 -38.18 -14.55 13.90
CA LEU A 125 -38.59 -15.78 13.21
C LEU A 125 -39.77 -16.49 13.91
N ASP A 126 -39.73 -16.60 15.24
CA ASP A 126 -40.74 -17.30 16.04
C ASP A 126 -42.13 -16.64 15.99
N GLU A 127 -42.23 -15.39 15.50
CA GLU A 127 -43.50 -14.67 15.32
C GLU A 127 -44.18 -14.96 13.96
N HIS A 128 -43.54 -15.76 13.12
CA HIS A 128 -44.00 -16.08 11.76
C HIS A 128 -44.01 -17.60 11.51
N PRO A 129 -44.78 -18.11 10.53
CA PRO A 129 -44.67 -19.51 10.14
C PRO A 129 -43.29 -19.84 9.53
N HIS A 130 -42.54 -20.77 10.13
CA HIS A 130 -41.22 -21.19 9.65
C HIS A 130 -41.06 -22.72 9.66
N SER A 131 -41.18 -23.39 8.51
CA SER A 131 -41.03 -24.85 8.43
C SER A 131 -39.63 -25.31 8.00
N GLN A 132 -38.83 -24.42 7.41
CA GLN A 132 -37.53 -24.76 6.82
C GLN A 132 -36.37 -24.72 7.83
N PHE A 133 -36.41 -23.76 8.76
CA PHE A 133 -35.36 -23.54 9.74
C PHE A 133 -35.95 -23.44 11.14
N ASP A 134 -35.22 -23.97 12.12
CA ASP A 134 -35.61 -23.92 13.53
C ASP A 134 -35.15 -22.62 14.21
N GLY A 135 -34.17 -21.92 13.62
CA GLY A 135 -33.65 -20.63 14.05
C GLY A 135 -32.63 -20.06 13.06
N VAL A 136 -32.32 -18.76 13.18
CA VAL A 136 -31.32 -18.08 12.35
C VAL A 136 -30.17 -17.54 13.18
N VAL A 137 -28.94 -17.92 12.82
CA VAL A 137 -27.71 -17.31 13.36
C VAL A 137 -27.32 -16.13 12.46
N GLY A 138 -27.30 -14.95 13.04
CA GLY A 138 -26.96 -13.70 12.39
C GLY A 138 -25.51 -13.28 12.65
N PHE A 139 -24.79 -12.84 11.62
CA PHE A 139 -23.50 -12.17 11.74
C PHE A 139 -23.58 -10.76 11.18
N TRP A 140 -23.44 -9.77 12.06
CA TRP A 140 -23.19 -8.38 11.67
C TRP A 140 -21.69 -8.17 11.48
N TYR A 141 -21.27 -7.38 10.50
CA TYR A 141 -19.89 -6.91 10.43
C TYR A 141 -19.79 -5.42 10.09
N GLY A 142 -18.85 -4.75 10.74
CA GLY A 142 -18.56 -3.34 10.56
C GLY A 142 -17.26 -2.97 11.28
N LYS A 143 -16.84 -1.71 11.15
CA LYS A 143 -15.72 -1.17 11.92
C LYS A 143 -16.21 -0.12 12.92
N GLY A 144 -15.33 0.40 13.76
CA GLY A 144 -15.65 1.43 14.77
C GLY A 144 -16.72 2.47 14.40
N PRO A 145 -16.49 3.35 13.40
CA PRO A 145 -17.51 4.30 12.94
C PRO A 145 -18.86 3.71 12.52
N GLY A 146 -18.87 2.44 12.06
CA GLY A 146 -20.08 1.69 11.77
C GLY A 146 -20.84 1.26 13.03
N VAL A 147 -20.15 0.96 14.13
CA VAL A 147 -20.76 0.72 15.45
C VAL A 147 -21.40 2.01 15.95
N ASP A 148 -20.68 3.14 15.94
CA ASP A 148 -21.21 4.45 16.32
C ASP A 148 -22.48 4.80 15.52
N ARG A 149 -22.41 4.62 14.19
CA ARG A 149 -23.52 4.92 13.30
C ARG A 149 -24.73 4.00 13.54
N SER A 150 -24.48 2.75 13.91
CA SER A 150 -25.54 1.75 14.11
C SER A 150 -26.01 1.67 15.56
N GLY A 151 -25.57 2.57 16.44
CA GLY A 151 -25.78 2.45 17.88
C GLY A 151 -27.24 2.24 18.26
N ASP A 152 -28.15 2.99 17.65
CA ASP A 152 -29.59 2.84 17.90
C ASP A 152 -30.13 1.48 17.44
N ALA A 153 -29.78 1.03 16.24
CA ALA A 153 -30.19 -0.26 15.69
C ALA A 153 -29.62 -1.44 16.51
N LEU A 154 -28.35 -1.36 16.93
CA LEU A 154 -27.70 -2.36 17.79
C LEU A 154 -28.35 -2.42 19.17
N LYS A 155 -28.66 -1.25 19.76
CA LYS A 155 -29.36 -1.16 21.03
C LYS A 155 -30.74 -1.80 20.96
N HIS A 156 -31.56 -1.44 19.97
CA HIS A 156 -32.90 -2.02 19.80
C HIS A 156 -32.84 -3.54 19.59
N GLY A 157 -31.90 -4.02 18.76
CA GLY A 157 -31.71 -5.45 18.50
C GLY A 157 -31.36 -6.24 19.76
N ASN A 158 -30.36 -5.80 20.52
CA ASN A 158 -29.96 -6.46 21.76
C ASN A 158 -31.01 -6.35 22.87
N PHE A 159 -31.66 -5.19 22.97
CA PHE A 159 -32.73 -4.95 23.94
C PHE A 159 -33.89 -5.93 23.74
N ALA A 160 -34.33 -6.11 22.49
CA ALA A 160 -35.37 -7.07 22.15
C ALA A 160 -34.93 -8.52 22.44
N GLY A 161 -33.73 -8.91 22.03
CA GLY A 161 -33.13 -10.23 22.26
C GLY A 161 -33.14 -11.15 21.02
N THR A 162 -32.97 -12.45 21.22
CA THR A 162 -32.89 -13.44 20.12
C THR A 162 -34.01 -14.49 20.16
N SER A 163 -34.43 -14.98 18.98
CA SER A 163 -35.41 -16.08 18.83
C SER A 163 -34.91 -17.37 19.50
N ARG A 164 -35.80 -18.34 19.75
CA ARG A 164 -35.54 -19.57 20.52
C ARG A 164 -34.21 -20.24 20.17
N TYR A 165 -34.00 -20.57 18.89
CA TYR A 165 -32.74 -21.15 18.39
C TYR A 165 -31.87 -20.14 17.61
N GLY A 166 -32.26 -18.87 17.56
CA GLY A 166 -31.48 -17.80 16.95
C GLY A 166 -30.36 -17.28 17.84
N ALA A 167 -29.43 -16.58 17.20
CA ALA A 167 -28.28 -15.93 17.81
C ALA A 167 -27.84 -14.76 16.93
N VAL A 168 -27.22 -13.73 17.50
CA VAL A 168 -26.58 -12.65 16.74
C VAL A 168 -25.19 -12.38 17.27
N VAL A 169 -24.20 -12.45 16.38
CA VAL A 169 -22.80 -12.12 16.66
C VAL A 169 -22.42 -10.85 15.91
N VAL A 170 -21.91 -9.87 16.65
CA VAL A 170 -21.45 -8.57 16.13
C VAL A 170 -19.93 -8.65 15.92
N LEU A 171 -19.49 -8.82 14.67
CA LEU A 171 -18.08 -8.84 14.29
C LEU A 171 -17.57 -7.39 14.19
N ALA A 172 -17.00 -6.88 15.28
CA ALA A 172 -16.62 -5.47 15.43
C ALA A 172 -15.14 -5.25 15.13
N GLY A 173 -14.83 -4.66 13.97
CA GLY A 173 -13.47 -4.37 13.55
C GLY A 173 -12.88 -3.12 14.19
N GLU A 174 -11.80 -3.26 14.97
CA GLU A 174 -11.14 -2.16 15.68
C GLU A 174 -9.76 -1.79 15.09
N ASP A 175 -9.52 -0.48 14.97
CA ASP A 175 -8.26 0.15 14.56
C ASP A 175 -7.80 1.14 15.65
N HIS A 176 -7.14 0.61 16.70
CA HIS A 176 -6.69 1.38 17.87
C HIS A 176 -5.71 2.50 17.55
N GLU A 177 -4.96 2.36 16.46
CA GLU A 177 -3.90 3.29 16.02
C GLU A 177 -4.43 4.31 14.99
N GLY A 178 -5.61 4.08 14.40
CA GLY A 178 -6.12 4.91 13.32
C GLY A 178 -5.31 4.79 12.03
N LYS A 179 -4.67 3.63 11.78
CA LYS A 179 -3.78 3.43 10.61
C LYS A 179 -4.52 3.53 9.28
N SER A 180 -5.80 3.20 9.29
CA SER A 180 -6.69 3.09 8.13
C SER A 180 -8.03 3.81 8.33
N SER A 181 -8.20 4.45 9.49
CA SER A 181 -9.42 5.14 9.91
C SER A 181 -9.17 6.63 10.10
N THR A 182 -10.21 7.45 9.97
CA THR A 182 -10.11 8.90 10.22
C THR A 182 -9.85 9.22 11.69
N MET A 183 -10.20 8.30 12.59
CA MET A 183 -9.96 8.39 14.02
C MET A 183 -9.52 7.03 14.56
N PRO A 184 -8.64 6.99 15.58
CA PRO A 184 -8.41 5.80 16.40
C PRO A 184 -9.68 5.37 17.14
N PHE A 185 -9.94 4.06 17.27
CA PHE A 185 -11.21 3.56 17.81
C PHE A 185 -11.08 2.63 19.04
N GLN A 186 -12.16 2.52 19.83
CA GLN A 186 -12.38 1.52 20.88
C GLN A 186 -13.90 1.32 21.07
N ASP A 187 -14.45 0.18 20.63
CA ASP A 187 -15.90 -0.08 20.55
C ASP A 187 -16.52 -0.54 21.88
N ASP A 188 -15.71 -1.07 22.81
CA ASP A 188 -16.15 -1.68 24.07
C ASP A 188 -17.17 -0.84 24.85
N TYR A 189 -16.94 0.47 24.90
CA TYR A 189 -17.82 1.42 25.61
C TYR A 189 -19.19 1.56 24.95
N ALA A 190 -19.26 1.51 23.62
CA ALA A 190 -20.53 1.54 22.90
C ALA A 190 -21.32 0.26 23.18
N PHE A 191 -20.66 -0.91 23.16
CA PHE A 191 -21.31 -2.17 23.50
C PHE A 191 -21.80 -2.21 24.95
N ALA A 192 -21.00 -1.72 25.89
CA ALA A 192 -21.43 -1.59 27.29
C ALA A 192 -22.67 -0.69 27.43
N ALA A 193 -22.70 0.46 26.73
CA ALA A 193 -23.87 1.35 26.71
C ALA A 193 -25.12 0.70 26.11
N HIS A 194 -24.96 -0.26 25.20
CA HIS A 194 -26.06 -1.04 24.60
C HIS A 194 -26.39 -2.33 25.37
N GLY A 195 -25.67 -2.63 26.45
CA GLY A 195 -25.81 -3.87 27.22
C GLY A 195 -25.41 -5.14 26.44
N ILE A 196 -24.56 -5.02 25.43
CA ILE A 196 -24.08 -6.12 24.57
C ILE A 196 -22.84 -6.74 25.21
N PRO A 197 -22.84 -8.05 25.57
CA PRO A 197 -21.65 -8.75 25.99
C PRO A 197 -20.52 -8.72 24.95
N VAL A 198 -19.27 -8.65 25.40
CA VAL A 198 -18.10 -8.54 24.53
C VAL A 198 -17.10 -9.65 24.83
N LEU A 199 -16.79 -10.45 23.81
CA LEU A 199 -15.72 -11.42 23.81
C LEU A 199 -14.50 -10.87 23.07
N TYR A 200 -13.29 -11.12 23.59
CA TYR A 200 -12.06 -10.58 23.01
C TYR A 200 -11.02 -11.67 22.69
N PRO A 201 -10.91 -12.09 21.41
CA PRO A 201 -9.92 -13.06 20.96
C PRO A 201 -8.47 -12.55 21.02
N SER A 202 -7.56 -13.45 21.37
CA SER A 202 -6.11 -13.25 21.41
C SER A 202 -5.36 -13.79 20.21
N SER A 203 -6.02 -14.61 19.38
CA SER A 203 -5.44 -15.25 18.20
C SER A 203 -6.47 -15.50 17.11
N VAL A 204 -6.02 -15.92 15.91
CA VAL A 204 -6.93 -16.31 14.82
C VAL A 204 -7.64 -17.62 15.14
N ALA A 205 -6.99 -18.54 15.85
CA ALA A 205 -7.66 -19.74 16.37
C ALA A 205 -8.86 -19.37 17.27
N GLU A 206 -8.72 -18.34 18.10
CA GLU A 206 -9.81 -17.87 18.96
C GLU A 206 -10.93 -17.14 18.22
N PHE A 207 -10.74 -16.73 16.96
CA PHE A 207 -11.88 -16.28 16.15
C PHE A 207 -12.90 -17.41 15.94
N LEU A 208 -12.43 -18.65 15.82
CA LEU A 208 -13.29 -19.84 15.73
C LEU A 208 -13.79 -20.25 17.12
N GLU A 209 -12.90 -20.38 18.11
CA GLU A 209 -13.27 -20.82 19.47
C GLU A 209 -14.28 -19.87 20.13
N LEU A 210 -13.90 -18.59 20.28
CA LEU A 210 -14.79 -17.60 20.89
C LEU A 210 -15.93 -17.20 19.97
N GLY A 211 -15.81 -17.35 18.65
CA GLY A 211 -16.91 -17.17 17.71
C GLY A 211 -18.02 -18.20 17.92
N LEU A 212 -17.68 -19.48 18.09
CA LEU A 212 -18.64 -20.54 18.39
C LEU A 212 -19.25 -20.37 19.80
N HIS A 213 -18.45 -19.95 20.78
CA HIS A 213 -18.99 -19.54 22.08
C HIS A 213 -19.90 -18.31 21.97
N ALA A 214 -19.61 -17.32 21.13
CA ALA A 214 -20.46 -16.15 20.93
C ALA A 214 -21.86 -16.55 20.41
N VAL A 215 -21.92 -17.47 19.45
CA VAL A 215 -23.19 -18.00 18.94
C VAL A 215 -23.96 -18.72 20.05
N ALA A 216 -23.31 -19.62 20.79
CA ALA A 216 -23.96 -20.37 21.86
C ALA A 216 -24.39 -19.48 23.03
N LEU A 217 -23.55 -18.53 23.43
CA LEU A 217 -23.85 -17.54 24.47
C LEU A 217 -25.04 -16.65 24.07
N SER A 218 -25.08 -16.19 22.81
CA SER A 218 -26.20 -15.40 22.29
C SER A 218 -27.50 -16.21 22.24
N ARG A 219 -27.41 -17.48 21.82
CA ARG A 219 -28.56 -18.41 21.82
C ARG A 219 -29.06 -18.70 23.23
N PHE A 220 -28.17 -18.83 24.19
CA PHE A 220 -28.50 -19.12 25.59
C PHE A 220 -29.09 -17.91 26.33
N SER A 221 -28.34 -16.81 26.39
CA SER A 221 -28.71 -15.61 27.16
C SER A 221 -29.77 -14.74 26.50
N GLY A 222 -29.87 -14.79 25.17
CA GLY A 222 -30.69 -13.86 24.40
C GLY A 222 -30.06 -12.50 24.14
N CYS A 223 -28.86 -12.24 24.64
CA CYS A 223 -28.09 -11.06 24.23
C CYS A 223 -27.55 -11.26 22.81
N TRP A 224 -27.39 -10.15 22.08
CA TRP A 224 -26.45 -10.11 20.97
C TRP A 224 -25.03 -10.10 21.56
N VAL A 225 -24.07 -10.76 20.93
CA VAL A 225 -22.70 -10.88 21.48
C VAL A 225 -21.71 -10.25 20.52
N ALA A 226 -20.91 -9.30 20.98
CA ALA A 226 -19.84 -8.70 20.20
C ALA A 226 -18.56 -9.53 20.29
N LEU A 227 -17.90 -9.70 19.15
CA LEU A 227 -16.54 -10.20 19.04
C LEU A 227 -15.66 -9.02 18.68
N LYS A 228 -14.76 -8.63 19.58
CA LYS A 228 -13.79 -7.54 19.36
C LYS A 228 -12.65 -8.02 18.45
N LEU A 229 -12.59 -7.49 17.23
CA LEU A 229 -11.68 -7.95 16.18
C LEU A 229 -10.66 -6.87 15.83
N VAL A 230 -9.47 -6.96 16.43
CA VAL A 230 -8.40 -5.98 16.21
C VAL A 230 -7.66 -6.20 14.88
N ALA A 231 -7.17 -5.11 14.29
CA ALA A 231 -6.50 -5.13 13.00
C ALA A 231 -5.30 -6.09 12.91
N ALA A 232 -4.53 -6.26 14.00
CA ALA A 232 -3.39 -7.16 14.03
C ALA A 232 -3.77 -8.62 13.73
N LEU A 233 -4.94 -9.07 14.19
CA LEU A 233 -5.42 -10.43 13.99
C LEU A 233 -6.21 -10.58 12.68
N CYS A 234 -7.02 -9.57 12.34
CA CYS A 234 -7.83 -9.57 11.12
C CYS A 234 -6.98 -9.55 9.84
N ASP A 235 -5.95 -8.69 9.81
CA ASP A 235 -5.00 -8.59 8.71
C ASP A 235 -3.87 -9.63 8.81
N GLY A 236 -3.90 -10.47 9.85
CA GLY A 236 -2.93 -11.53 10.07
C GLY A 236 -3.45 -12.91 9.70
N GLY A 237 -2.68 -13.93 10.06
CA GLY A 237 -3.02 -15.33 9.83
C GLY A 237 -2.17 -16.26 10.68
N GLN A 238 -2.67 -17.47 10.88
CA GLN A 238 -2.12 -18.47 11.78
C GLN A 238 -2.37 -19.87 11.22
N ILE A 239 -1.47 -20.80 11.50
CA ILE A 239 -1.76 -22.24 11.37
C ILE A 239 -2.60 -22.66 12.57
N VAL A 240 -3.83 -23.06 12.32
CA VAL A 240 -4.81 -23.41 13.36
C VAL A 240 -5.11 -24.91 13.33
N GLU A 241 -5.33 -25.48 14.50
CA GLU A 241 -5.91 -26.83 14.65
C GLU A 241 -7.44 -26.71 14.61
N VAL A 242 -8.07 -27.51 13.77
CA VAL A 242 -9.52 -27.56 13.61
C VAL A 242 -10.05 -28.92 14.00
N SER A 243 -11.19 -28.92 14.68
CA SER A 243 -11.91 -30.13 15.09
C SER A 243 -13.38 -29.79 15.22
N THR A 244 -14.23 -30.76 14.94
CA THR A 244 -15.68 -30.60 14.99
C THR A 244 -16.27 -30.65 16.40
N ASP A 245 -15.50 -31.14 17.36
CA ASP A 245 -15.90 -31.23 18.77
C ASP A 245 -15.32 -30.10 19.64
N ARG A 246 -14.53 -29.20 19.04
CA ARG A 246 -13.93 -28.04 19.72
C ARG A 246 -14.63 -26.72 19.30
N PRO A 247 -14.93 -25.82 20.24
CA PRO A 247 -14.84 -25.99 21.68
C PRO A 247 -15.95 -26.90 22.22
N SER A 248 -15.72 -27.49 23.41
CA SER A 248 -16.81 -28.06 24.18
C SER A 248 -17.69 -26.94 24.72
N ILE A 249 -19.03 -27.09 24.62
CA ILE A 249 -19.97 -26.07 25.06
C ILE A 249 -20.89 -26.68 26.10
N VAL A 250 -20.93 -26.04 27.28
CA VAL A 250 -21.77 -26.41 28.41
C VAL A 250 -22.84 -25.33 28.59
N LEU A 251 -24.11 -25.72 28.69
CA LEU A 251 -25.21 -24.83 29.02
C LEU A 251 -25.54 -24.98 30.52
N PRO A 252 -25.32 -23.95 31.35
CA PRO A 252 -25.64 -24.04 32.76
C PRO A 252 -27.14 -23.88 33.03
N GLU A 253 -27.59 -24.45 34.16
CA GLU A 253 -28.86 -24.06 34.77
C GLU A 253 -28.66 -22.77 35.55
N VAL A 254 -29.54 -21.80 35.35
CA VAL A 254 -29.43 -20.46 35.96
C VAL A 254 -30.73 -20.12 36.65
N GLU A 255 -30.65 -19.70 37.91
CA GLU A 255 -31.76 -19.15 38.65
C GLU A 255 -31.51 -17.67 38.95
N VAL A 256 -32.52 -16.83 38.73
CA VAL A 256 -32.50 -15.41 39.04
C VAL A 256 -33.69 -15.11 39.92
N ASP A 257 -33.44 -14.54 41.10
CA ASP A 257 -34.46 -14.26 42.13
C ASP A 257 -35.33 -15.49 42.48
N GLY A 258 -34.72 -16.67 42.56
CA GLY A 258 -35.38 -17.94 42.88
C GLY A 258 -36.26 -18.51 41.77
N ARG A 259 -36.09 -18.05 40.52
CA ARG A 259 -36.82 -18.55 39.35
C ARG A 259 -35.85 -19.02 38.27
N PRO A 260 -36.11 -20.15 37.59
CA PRO A 260 -35.32 -20.59 36.45
C PRO A 260 -35.31 -19.55 35.34
N PHE A 261 -34.12 -19.18 34.88
CA PHE A 261 -33.93 -18.26 33.76
C PHE A 261 -34.56 -18.83 32.49
N ARG A 262 -35.32 -17.99 31.79
CA ARG A 262 -35.85 -18.31 30.46
C ARG A 262 -35.64 -17.12 29.54
N LYS A 263 -34.88 -17.33 28.48
CA LYS A 263 -34.74 -16.33 27.41
C LYS A 263 -36.13 -15.96 26.86
N ARG A 264 -36.33 -14.65 26.64
CA ARG A 264 -37.49 -14.06 25.96
C ARG A 264 -37.01 -13.05 24.94
N ALA A 265 -37.69 -12.97 23.80
CA ALA A 265 -37.54 -11.87 22.85
C ALA A 265 -38.81 -11.01 22.87
N ASP A 266 -38.66 -9.69 22.82
CA ASP A 266 -39.80 -8.76 22.69
C ASP A 266 -39.43 -7.56 21.80
N PHE A 267 -40.03 -7.51 20.62
CA PHE A 267 -39.81 -6.45 19.63
C PHE A 267 -40.89 -5.36 19.68
N ARG A 268 -41.80 -5.39 20.66
CA ARG A 268 -42.86 -4.40 20.82
C ARG A 268 -42.34 -3.25 21.68
N PHE A 269 -41.66 -2.30 21.05
CA PHE A 269 -41.11 -1.13 21.74
C PHE A 269 -42.21 -0.13 22.11
N PHE A 270 -42.71 -0.21 23.34
CA PHE A 270 -43.74 0.73 23.85
C PHE A 270 -43.25 1.48 25.10
N PRO A 271 -43.42 2.82 25.16
CA PRO A 271 -43.15 3.59 26.37
C PRO A 271 -43.94 3.05 27.56
N GLY A 272 -43.29 2.92 28.73
CA GLY A 272 -43.90 2.41 29.97
C GLY A 272 -43.71 0.90 30.20
N THR A 273 -43.78 0.06 29.17
CA THR A 273 -43.56 -1.39 29.31
C THR A 273 -42.10 -1.80 29.12
N ASN A 274 -41.31 -0.98 28.43
CA ASN A 274 -39.89 -1.27 28.17
C ASN A 274 -39.01 -1.37 29.44
N VAL A 275 -39.44 -0.84 30.59
CA VAL A 275 -38.69 -0.99 31.86
C VAL A 275 -38.54 -2.47 32.25
N GLU A 276 -39.54 -3.31 31.93
CA GLU A 276 -39.42 -4.76 32.15
C GLU A 276 -38.41 -5.40 31.20
N THR A 277 -38.39 -5.02 29.92
CA THR A 277 -37.38 -5.49 28.96
C THR A 277 -35.97 -5.08 29.36
N GLU A 278 -35.81 -3.86 29.89
CA GLU A 278 -34.55 -3.38 30.47
C GLU A 278 -34.12 -4.21 31.68
N ARG A 279 -35.06 -4.47 32.61
CA ARG A 279 -34.83 -5.34 33.77
C ARG A 279 -34.39 -6.74 33.33
N HIS A 280 -35.04 -7.32 32.32
CA HIS A 280 -34.65 -8.61 31.75
C HIS A 280 -33.22 -8.58 31.20
N LEU A 281 -32.84 -7.53 30.46
CA LEU A 281 -31.49 -7.41 29.91
C LEU A 281 -30.42 -7.36 31.00
N TYR A 282 -30.51 -6.39 31.91
CA TYR A 282 -29.42 -6.10 32.85
C TYR A 282 -29.41 -6.98 34.10
N ARG A 283 -30.55 -7.55 34.53
CA ARG A 283 -30.59 -8.44 35.70
C ARG A 283 -30.56 -9.92 35.33
N GLU A 284 -31.36 -10.33 34.34
CA GLU A 284 -31.51 -11.76 34.03
C GLU A 284 -30.52 -12.22 32.95
N ARG A 285 -30.51 -11.56 31.78
CA ARG A 285 -29.66 -12.01 30.67
C ARG A 285 -28.17 -11.82 30.98
N HIS A 286 -27.77 -10.72 31.62
CA HIS A 286 -26.37 -10.50 32.03
C HIS A 286 -25.89 -11.50 33.09
N GLU A 287 -26.76 -11.94 34.01
CA GLU A 287 -26.42 -13.02 34.94
C GLU A 287 -26.27 -14.36 34.21
N ALA A 288 -27.16 -14.65 33.26
CA ALA A 288 -27.01 -15.81 32.38
C ALA A 288 -25.70 -15.78 31.59
N VAL A 289 -25.26 -14.60 31.14
CA VAL A 289 -23.96 -14.44 30.46
C VAL A 289 -22.79 -14.81 31.38
N ARG A 290 -22.76 -14.31 32.62
CA ARG A 290 -21.71 -14.65 33.60
C ARG A 290 -21.74 -16.13 33.98
N ALA A 291 -22.91 -16.70 34.21
CA ALA A 291 -23.06 -18.14 34.48
C ALA A 291 -22.55 -19.00 33.31
N TYR A 292 -22.87 -18.63 32.06
CA TYR A 292 -22.33 -19.30 30.88
C TYR A 292 -20.81 -19.19 30.82
N ALA A 293 -20.25 -18.00 31.08
CA ALA A 293 -18.80 -17.78 31.06
C ALA A 293 -18.07 -18.65 32.08
N ARG A 294 -18.60 -18.77 33.30
CA ARG A 294 -18.09 -19.68 34.35
C ARG A 294 -18.14 -21.14 33.90
N ALA A 295 -19.30 -21.60 33.42
CA ALA A 295 -19.50 -23.00 33.02
C ALA A 295 -18.61 -23.44 31.84
N ASN A 296 -18.22 -22.50 30.98
CA ASN A 296 -17.37 -22.76 29.81
C ASN A 296 -15.90 -22.37 30.03
N GLY A 297 -15.54 -21.83 31.21
CA GLY A 297 -14.18 -21.37 31.50
C GLY A 297 -13.66 -20.38 30.47
N LEU A 298 -14.49 -19.38 30.10
CA LEU A 298 -14.08 -18.35 29.14
C LEU A 298 -12.94 -17.48 29.72
N ASP A 299 -13.01 -17.21 31.02
CA ASP A 299 -11.95 -16.53 31.77
C ASP A 299 -11.09 -17.57 32.50
N ARG A 300 -9.78 -17.55 32.27
CA ARG A 300 -8.86 -18.61 32.69
C ARG A 300 -7.67 -18.05 33.47
N VAL A 301 -7.45 -18.57 34.68
CA VAL A 301 -6.18 -18.35 35.41
C VAL A 301 -5.14 -19.31 34.84
N VAL A 302 -4.34 -18.83 33.89
CA VAL A 302 -3.39 -19.64 33.12
C VAL A 302 -2.10 -19.95 33.88
N VAL A 303 -1.76 -19.15 34.89
CA VAL A 303 -0.67 -19.42 35.84
C VAL A 303 -1.21 -19.17 37.24
N ASN A 304 -1.20 -20.20 38.09
CA ASN A 304 -1.86 -20.16 39.40
C ASN A 304 -1.03 -20.79 40.54
N PRO A 305 0.00 -20.10 41.07
CA PRO A 305 0.74 -20.60 42.22
C PRO A 305 -0.05 -20.48 43.54
N PRO A 306 0.22 -21.36 44.52
CA PRO A 306 -0.55 -21.45 45.77
C PRO A 306 -0.34 -20.28 46.75
N ARG A 307 0.70 -19.45 46.56
CA ARG A 307 1.01 -18.26 47.38
C ARG A 307 1.44 -17.10 46.49
N ALA A 308 0.48 -16.58 45.72
CA ALA A 308 0.75 -15.48 44.82
C ALA A 308 0.67 -14.14 45.54
N ARG A 309 1.56 -13.20 45.20
CA ARG A 309 1.54 -11.82 45.74
C ARG A 309 1.20 -10.79 44.66
N LEU A 310 1.52 -11.09 43.41
CA LEU A 310 1.24 -10.27 42.23
C LEU A 310 0.29 -11.01 41.28
N GLY A 311 -0.69 -10.31 40.73
CA GLY A 311 -1.57 -10.80 39.66
C GLY A 311 -1.47 -9.94 38.41
N LEU A 312 -1.40 -10.59 37.26
CA LEU A 312 -1.51 -9.96 35.95
C LEU A 312 -2.88 -10.28 35.35
N VAL A 313 -3.64 -9.27 34.96
CA VAL A 313 -4.96 -9.42 34.30
C VAL A 313 -4.87 -8.86 32.89
N THR A 314 -5.30 -9.62 31.89
CA THR A 314 -5.27 -9.18 30.49
C THR A 314 -6.31 -9.89 29.64
N ALA A 315 -6.56 -9.41 28.43
CA ALA A 315 -7.58 -9.94 27.53
C ALA A 315 -7.13 -9.84 26.06
N GLY A 316 -7.70 -10.71 25.21
CA GLY A 316 -7.51 -10.70 23.76
C GLY A 316 -6.08 -10.49 23.29
N LYS A 317 -5.85 -9.67 22.26
CA LYS A 317 -4.51 -9.48 21.68
C LYS A 317 -3.48 -8.96 22.70
N SER A 318 -3.90 -8.21 23.73
CA SER A 318 -3.02 -7.82 24.83
C SER A 318 -2.49 -9.01 25.65
N TYR A 319 -3.23 -10.13 25.71
CA TYR A 319 -2.71 -11.38 26.28
C TYR A 319 -1.54 -11.93 25.47
N ALA A 320 -1.68 -11.98 24.14
CA ALA A 320 -0.60 -12.43 23.26
C ALA A 320 0.63 -11.52 23.38
N ASP A 321 0.43 -10.20 23.43
CA ASP A 321 1.52 -9.24 23.61
C ASP A 321 2.19 -9.38 24.99
N LEU A 322 1.42 -9.60 26.06
CA LEU A 322 1.97 -9.84 27.40
C LEU A 322 2.80 -11.12 27.45
N ARG A 323 2.33 -12.21 26.82
CA ARG A 323 3.09 -13.47 26.74
C ARG A 323 4.39 -13.29 25.97
N GLN A 324 4.37 -12.54 24.86
CA GLN A 324 5.58 -12.21 24.12
C GLN A 324 6.54 -11.36 24.97
N ALA A 325 6.03 -10.34 25.66
CA ALA A 325 6.84 -9.48 26.53
C ALA A 325 7.53 -10.27 27.65
N LEU A 326 6.80 -11.18 28.29
CA LEU A 326 7.35 -12.08 29.31
C LEU A 326 8.45 -12.99 28.73
N GLU A 327 8.23 -13.58 27.55
CA GLU A 327 9.25 -14.39 26.87
C GLU A 327 10.49 -13.57 26.52
N ASP A 328 10.33 -12.33 26.04
CA ASP A 328 11.43 -11.42 25.72
C ASP A 328 12.21 -10.97 26.97
N LEU A 329 11.55 -10.93 28.13
CA LEU A 329 12.18 -10.69 29.44
C LEU A 329 12.89 -11.95 30.00
N GLY A 330 12.79 -13.09 29.33
CA GLY A 330 13.32 -14.38 29.79
C GLY A 330 12.46 -15.03 30.89
N VAL A 331 11.19 -14.67 30.98
CA VAL A 331 10.25 -15.13 32.01
C VAL A 331 9.20 -16.04 31.39
N ASP A 332 9.33 -17.35 31.61
CA ASP A 332 8.34 -18.32 31.19
C ASP A 332 7.24 -18.57 32.26
N GLY A 333 6.30 -19.46 31.96
CA GLY A 333 5.22 -19.80 32.88
C GLY A 333 5.72 -20.40 34.20
N ASP A 334 6.79 -21.20 34.15
CA ASP A 334 7.36 -21.83 35.32
C ASP A 334 8.09 -20.81 36.21
N ALA A 335 8.76 -19.83 35.61
CA ALA A 335 9.35 -18.70 36.32
C ALA A 335 8.28 -17.88 37.04
N LEU A 336 7.16 -17.55 36.38
CA LEU A 336 6.03 -16.87 37.02
C LEU A 336 5.43 -17.69 38.17
N TYR A 337 5.25 -18.99 37.95
CA TYR A 337 4.72 -19.90 38.97
C TYR A 337 5.63 -19.94 40.21
N ARG A 338 6.95 -20.10 40.02
CA ARG A 338 7.93 -20.08 41.12
C ARG A 338 7.99 -18.73 41.84
N ALA A 339 7.83 -17.63 41.10
CA ALA A 339 7.87 -16.28 41.64
C ALA A 339 6.58 -15.85 42.38
N GLY A 340 5.54 -16.70 42.41
CA GLY A 340 4.27 -16.34 43.03
C GLY A 340 3.51 -15.26 42.24
N VAL A 341 3.59 -15.30 40.91
CA VAL A 341 2.85 -14.38 40.02
C VAL A 341 1.71 -15.12 39.34
N ARG A 342 0.47 -14.66 39.54
CA ARG A 342 -0.71 -15.19 38.85
C ARG A 342 -0.95 -14.47 37.52
N LEU A 343 -1.52 -15.18 36.55
CA LEU A 343 -1.92 -14.60 35.27
C LEU A 343 -3.35 -15.02 34.93
N LEU A 344 -4.25 -14.04 34.82
CA LEU A 344 -5.63 -14.19 34.39
C LEU A 344 -5.77 -13.70 32.95
N LYS A 345 -6.25 -14.59 32.09
CA LYS A 345 -6.69 -14.28 30.73
C LYS A 345 -8.21 -14.20 30.71
N LEU A 346 -8.75 -13.05 30.36
CA LEU A 346 -10.18 -12.86 30.17
C LEU A 346 -10.58 -13.16 28.73
N GLY A 347 -11.63 -13.97 28.56
CA GLY A 347 -12.34 -14.17 27.30
C GLY A 347 -13.59 -13.30 27.21
N LEU A 348 -14.28 -13.07 28.33
CA LEU A 348 -15.44 -12.18 28.46
C LEU A 348 -14.99 -10.88 29.15
N ILE A 349 -14.96 -9.77 28.40
CA ILE A 349 -14.54 -8.47 28.95
C ILE A 349 -15.72 -7.58 29.37
N TYR A 350 -16.95 -7.92 28.96
CA TYR A 350 -18.16 -7.29 29.45
C TYR A 350 -19.38 -8.22 29.28
N PRO A 351 -20.32 -8.25 30.26
CA PRO A 351 -20.11 -7.80 31.63
C PRO A 351 -19.08 -8.70 32.32
N LEU A 352 -18.04 -8.11 32.92
CA LEU A 352 -17.03 -8.89 33.65
C LEU A 352 -17.68 -9.66 34.81
N ASP A 353 -17.22 -10.89 35.04
CA ASP A 353 -17.66 -11.69 36.19
C ASP A 353 -16.85 -11.31 37.45
N PRO A 354 -17.48 -10.67 38.45
CA PRO A 354 -16.78 -10.28 39.67
C PRO A 354 -16.30 -11.48 40.50
N GLU A 355 -16.90 -12.66 40.38
CA GLU A 355 -16.47 -13.84 41.14
C GLU A 355 -15.11 -14.37 40.69
N VAL A 356 -14.89 -14.44 39.37
CA VAL A 356 -13.59 -14.82 38.80
C VAL A 356 -12.51 -13.84 39.25
N VAL A 357 -12.80 -12.53 39.22
CA VAL A 357 -11.85 -11.48 39.63
C VAL A 357 -11.52 -11.58 41.13
N ARG A 358 -12.53 -11.72 42.00
CA ARG A 358 -12.32 -11.88 43.45
C ARG A 358 -11.59 -13.18 43.78
N GLY A 359 -11.92 -14.27 43.11
CA GLY A 359 -11.23 -15.56 43.26
C GLY A 359 -9.77 -15.48 42.85
N PHE A 360 -9.48 -14.83 41.73
CA PHE A 360 -8.12 -14.57 41.25
C PHE A 360 -7.30 -13.71 42.22
N ALA A 361 -7.93 -12.66 42.77
CA ALA A 361 -7.30 -11.70 43.65
C ALA A 361 -7.14 -12.16 45.11
N ARG A 362 -7.62 -13.36 45.45
CA ARG A 362 -7.42 -13.93 46.79
C ARG A 362 -5.94 -14.01 47.11
N ASP A 363 -5.55 -13.46 48.26
CA ASP A 363 -4.17 -13.41 48.78
C ASP A 363 -3.19 -12.52 47.98
N LEU A 364 -3.65 -11.82 46.93
CA LEU A 364 -2.81 -10.88 46.18
C LEU A 364 -2.65 -9.56 46.94
N GLU A 365 -1.44 -8.99 46.88
CA GLU A 365 -1.16 -7.62 47.35
C GLU A 365 -1.41 -6.62 46.23
N GLU A 366 -1.12 -7.01 44.98
CA GLU A 366 -1.20 -6.16 43.81
C GLU A 366 -1.75 -6.90 42.58
N VAL A 367 -2.56 -6.19 41.80
CA VAL A 367 -3.03 -6.58 40.48
C VAL A 367 -2.62 -5.53 39.46
N VAL A 368 -1.97 -5.97 38.38
CA VAL A 368 -1.61 -5.15 37.21
C VAL A 368 -2.53 -5.53 36.06
N VAL A 369 -3.33 -4.57 35.59
CA VAL A 369 -4.21 -4.74 34.43
C VAL A 369 -3.49 -4.28 33.17
N VAL A 370 -3.23 -5.21 32.27
CA VAL A 370 -2.59 -4.99 30.97
C VAL A 370 -3.67 -5.04 29.89
N GLU A 371 -4.10 -3.87 29.44
CA GLU A 371 -5.13 -3.75 28.40
C GLU A 371 -4.82 -2.60 27.42
N GLU A 372 -5.42 -2.67 26.25
CA GLU A 372 -5.52 -1.58 25.28
C GLU A 372 -7.01 -1.26 25.04
N LYS A 373 -7.47 -0.01 25.02
CA LYS A 373 -6.79 1.28 24.96
C LYS A 373 -7.04 2.13 26.21
N ARG A 374 -8.27 2.61 26.45
CA ARG A 374 -8.67 3.20 27.74
C ARG A 374 -8.99 2.09 28.74
N GLY A 375 -8.91 2.38 30.04
CA GLY A 375 -9.10 1.39 31.12
C GLY A 375 -10.54 0.88 31.23
N PHE A 376 -10.92 -0.13 30.44
CA PHE A 376 -12.27 -0.69 30.40
C PHE A 376 -12.37 -1.94 31.27
N VAL A 377 -11.39 -2.84 31.18
CA VAL A 377 -11.24 -3.98 32.08
C VAL A 377 -10.81 -3.51 33.47
N GLU A 378 -9.85 -2.57 33.55
CA GLU A 378 -9.34 -2.02 34.79
C GLU A 378 -10.46 -1.41 35.65
N ALA A 379 -11.39 -0.69 35.03
CA ALA A 379 -12.53 -0.11 35.73
C ALA A 379 -13.40 -1.18 36.40
N GLN A 380 -13.73 -2.25 35.67
CA GLN A 380 -14.55 -3.36 36.18
C GLN A 380 -13.79 -4.21 37.22
N VAL A 381 -12.47 -4.37 37.07
CA VAL A 381 -11.62 -5.05 38.08
C VAL A 381 -11.60 -4.23 39.38
N LYS A 382 -11.40 -2.91 39.30
CA LYS A 382 -11.47 -2.01 40.46
C LYS A 382 -12.84 -2.07 41.14
N GLU A 383 -13.92 -2.09 40.36
CA GLU A 383 -15.27 -2.24 40.89
C GLU A 383 -15.45 -3.59 41.61
N ALA A 384 -15.02 -4.70 41.00
CA ALA A 384 -15.15 -6.03 41.59
C ALA A 384 -14.35 -6.20 42.90
N LEU A 385 -13.22 -5.50 43.03
CA LEU A 385 -12.32 -5.55 44.18
C LEU A 385 -12.51 -4.38 45.16
N CYS A 386 -13.49 -3.50 44.94
CA CYS A 386 -13.74 -2.35 45.79
C CYS A 386 -13.97 -2.81 47.25
N GLY A 387 -13.22 -2.23 48.19
CA GLY A 387 -13.27 -2.58 49.62
C GLY A 387 -12.37 -3.74 50.04
N LEU A 388 -11.67 -4.40 49.11
CA LEU A 388 -10.66 -5.41 49.42
C LEU A 388 -9.26 -4.77 49.52
N PRO A 389 -8.35 -5.29 50.37
CA PRO A 389 -7.01 -4.75 50.56
C PRO A 389 -6.03 -5.15 49.43
N VAL A 390 -6.46 -5.02 48.17
CA VAL A 390 -5.67 -5.36 46.98
C VAL A 390 -5.43 -4.09 46.17
N ARG A 391 -4.18 -3.78 45.86
CA ARG A 391 -3.82 -2.64 45.01
C ARG A 391 -4.07 -2.98 43.56
N VAL A 392 -4.80 -2.13 42.82
CA VAL A 392 -5.03 -2.32 41.38
C VAL A 392 -4.40 -1.17 40.60
N VAL A 393 -3.45 -1.50 39.73
CA VAL A 393 -2.79 -0.57 38.80
C VAL A 393 -3.03 -1.01 37.35
N GLY A 394 -2.84 -0.10 36.41
CA GLY A 394 -3.08 -0.36 34.98
C GLY A 394 -2.72 0.83 34.12
N LYS A 395 -3.69 1.66 33.76
CA LYS A 395 -3.44 2.92 33.03
C LYS A 395 -2.63 3.90 33.85
N THR A 396 -2.79 3.89 35.17
CA THR A 396 -1.95 4.65 36.08
C THR A 396 -1.33 3.74 37.13
N ASP A 397 -0.18 4.17 37.67
CA ASP A 397 0.44 3.59 38.85
C ASP A 397 -0.27 4.05 40.14
N GLU A 398 0.24 3.60 41.29
CA GLU A 398 -0.24 3.92 42.63
C GLU A 398 -0.14 5.40 43.01
N SER A 399 0.66 6.18 42.27
CA SER A 399 0.83 7.63 42.43
C SER A 399 0.01 8.44 41.43
N GLY A 400 -0.77 7.78 40.57
CA GLY A 400 -1.55 8.42 39.51
C GLY A 400 -0.74 8.78 38.27
N ARG A 401 0.52 8.37 38.16
CA ARG A 401 1.34 8.59 36.95
C ARG A 401 0.94 7.59 35.86
N PRO A 402 0.97 7.98 34.57
CA PRO A 402 0.68 7.06 33.47
C PRO A 402 1.61 5.84 33.48
N LEU A 403 1.03 4.65 33.34
CA LEU A 403 1.75 3.37 33.32
C LEU A 403 1.58 2.68 31.95
N PHE A 404 0.36 2.34 31.56
CA PHE A 404 0.04 1.95 30.17
C PHE A 404 -0.66 3.10 29.41
N PRO A 405 -0.34 3.34 28.13
CA PRO A 405 -0.90 4.46 27.39
C PRO A 405 -2.40 4.28 27.12
N VAL A 406 -3.11 5.42 27.12
CA VAL A 406 -4.52 5.54 26.69
C VAL A 406 -4.65 5.92 25.21
N SER A 407 -3.54 6.21 24.55
CA SER A 407 -3.46 6.64 23.15
C SER A 407 -2.52 5.72 22.36
N GLY A 408 -2.80 5.54 21.06
CA GLY A 408 -2.05 4.59 20.22
C GLY A 408 -2.44 3.14 20.47
N GLY A 409 -1.54 2.23 20.10
CA GLY A 409 -1.65 0.79 20.35
C GLY A 409 -0.71 0.34 21.47
N LEU A 410 -0.99 -0.86 22.01
CA LEU A 410 -0.10 -1.55 22.94
C LEU A 410 0.73 -2.59 22.16
N ASP A 411 2.00 -2.75 22.49
CA ASP A 411 2.88 -3.76 21.89
C ASP A 411 3.74 -4.47 22.96
N PRO A 412 4.38 -5.61 22.63
CA PRO A 412 5.18 -6.36 23.58
C PRO A 412 6.34 -5.56 24.19
N ASP A 413 6.96 -4.65 23.42
CA ASP A 413 8.11 -3.88 23.87
C ASP A 413 7.72 -2.93 25.00
N LEU A 414 6.61 -2.21 24.84
CA LEU A 414 6.09 -1.32 25.86
C LEU A 414 5.66 -2.07 27.12
N ILE A 415 5.03 -3.25 26.96
CA ILE A 415 4.68 -4.09 28.11
C ILE A 415 5.95 -4.54 28.85
N ALA A 416 7.01 -4.93 28.12
CA ALA A 416 8.27 -5.33 28.73
C ALA A 416 8.92 -4.20 29.54
N GLU A 417 8.96 -2.98 29.00
CA GLU A 417 9.48 -1.77 29.67
C GLU A 417 8.74 -1.46 30.97
N VAL A 418 7.41 -1.57 30.95
CA VAL A 418 6.54 -1.28 32.10
C VAL A 418 6.60 -2.39 33.15
N LEU A 419 6.62 -3.65 32.71
CA LEU A 419 6.44 -4.80 33.59
C LEU A 419 7.75 -5.23 34.26
N ALA A 420 8.90 -5.10 33.58
CA ALA A 420 10.18 -5.55 34.12
C ALA A 420 10.53 -4.93 35.49
N PRO A 421 10.41 -3.60 35.71
CA PRO A 421 10.64 -3.01 37.04
C PRO A 421 9.72 -3.56 38.12
N ARG A 422 8.47 -3.88 37.78
CA ARG A 422 7.48 -4.44 38.72
C ARG A 422 7.70 -5.92 39.02
N LEU A 423 8.37 -6.64 38.14
CA LEU A 423 8.72 -8.05 38.33
C LEU A 423 10.00 -8.26 39.15
N ARG A 424 10.91 -7.27 39.22
CA ARG A 424 12.17 -7.35 39.98
C ARG A 424 12.02 -7.80 41.42
N PRO A 425 11.05 -7.31 42.22
CA PRO A 425 10.87 -7.76 43.61
C PRO A 425 10.55 -9.26 43.75
N TYR A 426 10.12 -9.92 42.67
CA TYR A 426 9.69 -11.32 42.66
C TYR A 426 10.66 -12.24 41.92
N LEU A 427 11.35 -11.72 40.89
CA LEU A 427 12.19 -12.50 39.97
C LEU A 427 13.69 -12.12 40.03
N GLY A 428 14.06 -11.10 40.80
CA GLY A 428 15.43 -10.59 40.93
C GLY A 428 15.72 -9.38 40.03
N GLU A 429 16.79 -8.64 40.36
CA GLU A 429 17.16 -7.37 39.69
C GLU A 429 17.50 -7.54 38.21
N ASP A 430 18.02 -8.71 37.81
CA ASP A 430 18.47 -8.98 36.44
C ASP A 430 17.34 -9.28 35.46
N VAL A 431 16.09 -9.42 35.93
CA VAL A 431 14.94 -9.76 35.07
C VAL A 431 14.82 -8.78 33.91
N GLY A 432 14.92 -9.30 32.68
CA GLY A 432 14.83 -8.51 31.46
C GLY A 432 15.91 -7.45 31.26
N ALA A 433 16.97 -7.39 32.08
CA ALA A 433 17.99 -6.34 31.99
C ALA A 433 18.59 -6.22 30.58
N ARG A 434 18.87 -7.36 29.93
CA ARG A 434 19.32 -7.41 28.53
C ARG A 434 18.29 -6.79 27.58
N ARG A 435 17.02 -7.20 27.67
CA ARG A 435 15.97 -6.72 26.77
C ARG A 435 15.72 -5.22 26.94
N LEU A 436 15.71 -4.72 28.17
CA LEU A 436 15.57 -3.28 28.44
C LEU A 436 16.74 -2.47 27.88
N ALA A 437 17.97 -2.99 27.98
CA ALA A 437 19.15 -2.34 27.40
C ALA A 437 19.07 -2.31 25.87
N GLU A 438 18.62 -3.40 25.23
CA GLU A 438 18.36 -3.45 23.78
C GLU A 438 17.32 -2.40 23.36
N LEU A 439 16.19 -2.33 24.08
CA LEU A 439 15.13 -1.35 23.81
C LEU A 439 15.63 0.09 23.98
N ALA A 440 16.32 0.39 25.08
CA ALA A 440 16.91 1.70 25.32
C ALA A 440 17.89 2.10 24.20
N SER A 441 18.71 1.15 23.74
CA SER A 441 19.63 1.35 22.61
C SER A 441 18.89 1.68 21.31
N VAL A 442 17.80 0.98 21.00
CA VAL A 442 16.96 1.29 19.83
C VAL A 442 16.29 2.66 19.98
N ARG A 443 15.73 2.99 21.14
CA ARG A 443 15.07 4.29 21.39
C ARG A 443 16.03 5.48 21.35
N ALA A 444 17.31 5.27 21.64
CA ALA A 444 18.35 6.28 21.56
C ALA A 444 18.86 6.53 20.12
N ARG A 445 18.45 5.72 19.13
CA ARG A 445 18.90 5.87 17.75
C ARG A 445 18.49 7.22 17.18
N GLN A 446 19.45 7.87 16.53
CA GLN A 446 19.21 9.06 15.74
C GLN A 446 19.31 8.68 14.26
N TYR A 447 18.33 9.15 13.49
CA TYR A 447 18.23 8.87 12.08
C TYR A 447 18.47 10.15 11.30
N GLU A 448 19.23 10.04 10.21
CA GLU A 448 19.32 11.13 9.23
C GLU A 448 17.91 11.39 8.65
N PRO A 449 17.55 12.66 8.38
CA PRO A 449 16.28 12.98 7.74
C PRO A 449 16.16 12.29 6.37
N THR A 450 15.37 11.22 6.30
CA THR A 450 15.06 10.54 5.05
C THR A 450 13.70 10.97 4.51
N ARG A 451 13.57 10.99 3.17
CA ARG A 451 12.27 11.26 2.53
C ARG A 451 11.32 10.09 2.81
N SER A 452 10.15 10.38 3.36
CA SER A 452 9.14 9.37 3.68
C SER A 452 8.17 9.11 2.52
N ARG A 453 7.49 7.95 2.57
CA ARG A 453 6.41 7.63 1.61
C ARG A 453 5.10 8.27 2.04
N THR A 454 4.70 9.34 1.36
CA THR A 454 3.36 9.90 1.48
C THR A 454 2.36 9.17 0.57
N PRO A 455 1.10 8.94 1.03
CA PRO A 455 0.03 8.40 0.18
C PRO A 455 -0.13 9.20 -1.12
N ASN A 456 -0.25 8.50 -2.25
CA ASN A 456 -0.48 9.12 -3.55
C ASN A 456 -1.53 8.35 -4.37
N TYR A 457 -2.04 8.99 -5.42
CA TYR A 457 -2.96 8.38 -6.35
C TYR A 457 -2.28 7.31 -7.22
N CYS A 458 -3.06 6.28 -7.56
CA CYS A 458 -2.65 5.29 -8.56
C CYS A 458 -2.32 5.95 -9.90
N SER A 459 -1.44 5.32 -10.69
CA SER A 459 -1.20 5.75 -12.07
C SER A 459 -2.50 5.91 -12.85
N GLY A 460 -2.71 7.06 -13.47
CA GLY A 460 -3.92 7.40 -14.21
C GLY A 460 -5.23 7.46 -13.42
N CYS A 461 -5.16 7.72 -12.11
CA CYS A 461 -6.33 7.86 -11.26
C CYS A 461 -7.22 9.05 -11.66
N PRO A 462 -8.56 8.88 -11.74
CA PRO A 462 -9.47 9.98 -12.05
C PRO A 462 -9.47 11.10 -10.99
N HIS A 463 -9.05 10.81 -9.75
CA HIS A 463 -8.90 11.83 -8.70
C HIS A 463 -7.93 12.95 -9.09
N ASN A 464 -6.94 12.68 -9.96
CA ASN A 464 -6.03 13.73 -10.44
C ASN A 464 -6.77 14.86 -11.19
N THR A 465 -7.94 14.57 -11.78
CA THR A 465 -8.80 15.59 -12.41
C THR A 465 -10.01 15.95 -11.53
N SER A 466 -10.65 14.95 -10.91
CA SER A 466 -11.89 15.18 -10.14
C SER A 466 -11.69 16.00 -8.88
N THR A 467 -10.46 16.16 -8.36
CA THR A 467 -10.18 17.00 -7.19
C THR A 467 -9.76 18.43 -7.53
N VAL A 468 -9.58 18.75 -8.82
CA VAL A 468 -9.15 20.09 -9.26
C VAL A 468 -10.28 21.12 -9.09
N LEU A 469 -10.00 22.24 -8.44
CA LEU A 469 -10.93 23.33 -8.14
C LEU A 469 -10.69 24.56 -9.03
N LEU A 470 -11.58 25.56 -8.95
CA LEU A 470 -11.33 26.88 -9.50
C LEU A 470 -10.39 27.68 -8.57
N PRO A 471 -9.67 28.70 -9.08
CA PRO A 471 -8.87 29.58 -8.23
C PRO A 471 -9.68 30.17 -7.06
N GLY A 472 -9.12 30.13 -5.85
CA GLY A 472 -9.75 30.65 -4.62
C GLY A 472 -10.84 29.76 -3.99
N GLN A 473 -11.29 28.70 -4.68
CA GLN A 473 -12.21 27.74 -4.10
C GLN A 473 -11.52 26.82 -3.09
N VAL A 474 -12.30 26.39 -2.09
CA VAL A 474 -11.91 25.35 -1.15
C VAL A 474 -12.88 24.19 -1.29
N ALA A 475 -12.41 22.99 -0.95
CA ALA A 475 -13.25 21.84 -0.87
C ALA A 475 -13.14 21.13 0.48
N TRP A 476 -14.17 20.36 0.81
CA TRP A 476 -14.10 19.32 1.83
C TRP A 476 -13.94 17.95 1.18
N GLY A 477 -13.37 17.01 1.95
CA GLY A 477 -13.15 15.63 1.53
C GLY A 477 -14.12 14.67 2.20
N SER A 478 -14.54 13.64 1.47
CA SER A 478 -15.13 12.43 2.05
C SER A 478 -14.00 11.44 2.43
N PRO A 479 -14.14 10.65 3.51
CA PRO A 479 -13.20 9.56 3.82
C PRO A 479 -12.88 8.68 2.61
N GLY A 480 -11.62 8.22 2.51
CA GLY A 480 -11.12 7.44 1.37
C GLY A 480 -10.13 8.23 0.51
N CYS A 481 -10.03 7.94 -0.80
CA CYS A 481 -8.99 8.54 -1.65
C CYS A 481 -9.03 10.09 -1.71
N HIS A 482 -10.15 10.74 -1.39
CA HIS A 482 -10.20 12.20 -1.34
C HIS A 482 -9.34 12.79 -0.21
N SER A 483 -9.03 12.03 0.84
CA SER A 483 -8.11 12.47 1.90
C SER A 483 -6.69 12.67 1.36
N PHE A 484 -6.29 11.99 0.29
CA PHE A 484 -4.94 12.19 -0.27
C PHE A 484 -4.80 13.57 -0.91
N ALA A 485 -5.91 14.22 -1.31
CA ALA A 485 -5.86 15.57 -1.86
C ALA A 485 -5.38 16.61 -0.83
N SER A 486 -5.61 16.40 0.48
CA SER A 486 -5.08 17.30 1.51
C SER A 486 -3.58 17.08 1.76
N LEU A 487 -3.05 15.89 1.44
CA LEU A 487 -1.61 15.60 1.53
C LEU A 487 -0.84 15.99 0.25
N ILE A 488 -1.53 16.00 -0.90
CA ILE A 488 -0.98 16.38 -2.22
C ILE A 488 -1.46 17.79 -2.56
N GLU A 489 -1.40 18.69 -1.58
CA GLU A 489 -1.92 20.05 -1.72
C GLU A 489 -1.19 20.80 -2.84
N GLN A 490 -1.97 21.47 -3.68
CA GLN A 490 -1.48 22.28 -4.80
C GLN A 490 -2.39 23.51 -4.90
N PRO A 491 -1.97 24.61 -5.54
CA PRO A 491 -2.80 25.82 -5.63
C PRO A 491 -4.21 25.60 -6.21
N HIS A 492 -4.41 24.53 -6.97
CA HIS A 492 -5.68 24.14 -7.59
C HIS A 492 -6.33 22.89 -6.94
N ARG A 493 -5.80 22.41 -5.80
CA ARG A 493 -6.33 21.32 -4.97
C ARG A 493 -6.18 21.72 -3.51
N HIS A 494 -7.26 22.23 -2.92
CA HIS A 494 -7.24 22.73 -1.56
C HIS A 494 -8.40 22.10 -0.78
N VAL A 495 -8.10 21.02 -0.05
CA VAL A 495 -9.06 20.32 0.80
C VAL A 495 -8.81 20.73 2.25
N VAL A 496 -9.74 21.49 2.81
CA VAL A 496 -9.54 22.18 4.11
C VAL A 496 -10.19 21.46 5.30
N ALA A 497 -11.08 20.52 5.07
CA ALA A 497 -11.72 19.73 6.13
C ALA A 497 -12.24 18.38 5.63
N MET A 498 -12.53 17.49 6.58
CA MET A 498 -13.20 16.21 6.38
C MET A 498 -14.23 16.00 7.50
N THR A 499 -15.19 15.10 7.28
CA THR A 499 -16.28 14.78 8.22
C THR A 499 -16.49 13.26 8.28
N GLN A 500 -17.31 12.79 9.24
CA GLN A 500 -17.72 11.40 9.34
C GLN A 500 -18.47 10.92 8.10
N TYR A 501 -18.49 9.62 7.88
CA TYR A 501 -19.18 9.01 6.74
C TYR A 501 -20.70 9.21 6.87
N GLY A 502 -21.32 9.79 5.83
CA GLY A 502 -22.71 10.24 5.87
C GLY A 502 -22.90 11.63 6.46
N GLY A 503 -21.84 12.36 6.80
CA GLY A 503 -21.88 13.79 7.17
C GLY A 503 -21.54 14.73 6.02
N GLU A 504 -21.15 14.21 4.84
CA GLU A 504 -20.60 15.02 3.75
C GLU A 504 -21.53 16.19 3.36
N GLY A 505 -20.98 17.40 3.33
CA GLY A 505 -21.65 18.64 2.97
C GLY A 505 -22.46 19.29 4.09
N LEU A 506 -22.90 18.52 5.11
CA LEU A 506 -23.78 19.04 6.16
C LEU A 506 -23.16 20.10 7.08
N PRO A 507 -21.85 20.08 7.43
CA PRO A 507 -21.27 21.16 8.21
C PRO A 507 -21.43 22.54 7.54
N TRP A 508 -21.66 22.60 6.23
CA TRP A 508 -21.89 23.85 5.51
C TRP A 508 -23.24 24.46 5.85
N VAL A 509 -24.25 23.63 6.13
CA VAL A 509 -25.56 24.11 6.58
C VAL A 509 -25.42 24.94 7.86
N GLY A 510 -24.59 24.48 8.81
CA GLY A 510 -24.30 25.21 10.04
C GLY A 510 -23.34 26.37 9.87
N LEU A 511 -22.39 26.30 8.94
CA LEU A 511 -21.34 27.33 8.77
C LEU A 511 -21.76 28.48 7.85
N ALA A 512 -22.54 28.21 6.80
CA ALA A 512 -22.88 29.18 5.75
C ALA A 512 -23.46 30.51 6.27
N PRO A 513 -24.30 30.55 7.32
CA PRO A 513 -24.83 31.82 7.85
C PRO A 513 -23.78 32.71 8.53
N PHE A 514 -22.60 32.19 8.86
CA PHE A 514 -21.61 32.88 9.71
C PHE A 514 -20.30 33.21 8.99
N VAL A 515 -20.23 33.04 7.67
CA VAL A 515 -19.02 33.30 6.88
C VAL A 515 -19.32 34.09 5.62
N ASP A 516 -18.41 34.99 5.24
CA ASP A 516 -18.51 35.75 3.98
C ASP A 516 -18.27 34.90 2.73
N ARG A 517 -17.82 33.64 2.91
CA ARG A 517 -17.57 32.73 1.79
C ARG A 517 -18.91 32.36 1.16
N PRO A 518 -19.14 32.66 -0.13
CA PRO A 518 -20.47 32.48 -0.73
C PRO A 518 -20.76 31.03 -1.15
N HIS A 519 -19.73 30.18 -1.25
CA HIS A 519 -19.84 28.84 -1.84
C HIS A 519 -18.71 27.90 -1.37
N VAL A 520 -19.04 26.61 -1.22
CA VAL A 520 -18.07 25.54 -0.97
C VAL A 520 -18.28 24.34 -1.90
N VAL A 521 -17.22 23.55 -2.11
CA VAL A 521 -17.28 22.27 -2.82
C VAL A 521 -17.15 21.12 -1.83
N GLN A 522 -18.04 20.12 -1.91
CA GLN A 522 -17.90 18.87 -1.15
C GLN A 522 -17.50 17.75 -2.11
N ASN A 523 -16.30 17.20 -1.99
CA ASN A 523 -15.91 16.02 -2.76
C ASN A 523 -16.52 14.76 -2.15
N VAL A 524 -17.12 13.91 -2.98
CA VAL A 524 -17.81 12.68 -2.56
C VAL A 524 -17.50 11.57 -3.57
N GLY A 525 -17.30 10.33 -3.10
CA GLY A 525 -17.25 9.16 -3.98
C GLY A 525 -18.64 8.57 -4.15
N ASP A 526 -18.91 7.86 -5.25
CA ASP A 526 -20.14 7.08 -5.41
C ASP A 526 -20.37 6.06 -4.26
N GLY A 527 -19.31 5.46 -3.73
CA GLY A 527 -19.40 4.66 -2.49
C GLY A 527 -20.03 5.41 -1.32
N SER A 528 -19.56 6.64 -1.04
CA SER A 528 -20.11 7.47 0.06
C SER A 528 -21.53 7.93 -0.25
N LEU A 529 -21.79 8.27 -1.52
CA LEU A 529 -23.11 8.69 -1.98
C LEU A 529 -24.18 7.65 -1.67
N PHE A 530 -23.94 6.38 -2.05
CA PHE A 530 -24.91 5.29 -1.85
C PHE A 530 -24.85 4.67 -0.45
N HIS A 531 -23.77 4.91 0.32
CA HIS A 531 -23.75 4.55 1.72
C HIS A 531 -24.70 5.42 2.54
N SER A 532 -24.51 6.75 2.51
CA SER A 532 -25.27 7.69 3.35
C SER A 532 -25.26 9.16 2.90
N SER A 533 -24.49 9.58 1.88
CA SER A 533 -24.43 11.02 1.54
C SER A 533 -25.58 11.50 0.65
N TYR A 534 -26.37 10.62 0.05
CA TYR A 534 -27.51 11.02 -0.80
C TYR A 534 -28.57 11.86 -0.03
N PRO A 535 -29.04 11.45 1.16
CA PRO A 535 -29.91 12.29 2.00
C PRO A 535 -29.34 13.68 2.30
N ASN A 536 -28.02 13.81 2.39
CA ASN A 536 -27.37 15.09 2.67
C ASN A 536 -27.54 16.08 1.52
N ILE A 537 -27.48 15.61 0.27
CA ILE A 537 -27.70 16.46 -0.91
C ILE A 537 -29.13 17.01 -0.86
N ARG A 538 -30.11 16.15 -0.55
CA ARG A 538 -31.51 16.55 -0.39
C ARG A 538 -31.69 17.58 0.73
N PHE A 539 -31.05 17.38 1.88
CA PHE A 539 -31.14 18.34 2.99
C PHE A 539 -30.49 19.69 2.64
N CYS A 540 -29.30 19.71 2.04
CA CYS A 540 -28.68 20.95 1.58
C CYS A 540 -29.54 21.69 0.54
N ALA A 541 -30.18 20.96 -0.37
CA ALA A 541 -31.10 21.54 -1.34
C ALA A 541 -32.32 22.18 -0.65
N ALA A 542 -32.92 21.49 0.32
CA ALA A 542 -34.03 22.00 1.12
C ALA A 542 -33.63 23.20 1.98
N ALA A 543 -32.42 23.20 2.55
CA ALA A 543 -31.86 24.30 3.33
C ALA A 543 -31.47 25.53 2.48
N GLY A 544 -31.49 25.41 1.14
CA GLY A 544 -31.18 26.52 0.24
C GLY A 544 -29.71 26.96 0.25
N VAL A 545 -28.79 26.15 0.77
CA VAL A 545 -27.38 26.53 0.91
C VAL A 545 -26.61 26.42 -0.41
N ASN A 546 -25.66 27.34 -0.61
CA ASN A 546 -24.81 27.41 -1.79
C ASN A 546 -23.65 26.42 -1.71
N ILE A 547 -23.81 25.23 -2.27
CA ILE A 547 -22.80 24.15 -2.23
C ILE A 547 -22.80 23.34 -3.52
N THR A 548 -21.62 22.89 -3.94
CA THR A 548 -21.49 21.90 -5.03
C THR A 548 -21.02 20.56 -4.50
N PHE A 549 -21.84 19.53 -4.64
CA PHE A 549 -21.41 18.14 -4.41
C PHE A 549 -20.69 17.61 -5.64
N LYS A 550 -19.40 17.38 -5.51
CA LYS A 550 -18.52 16.89 -6.56
C LYS A 550 -18.32 15.39 -6.42
N VAL A 551 -19.16 14.64 -7.11
CA VAL A 551 -19.23 13.19 -7.07
C VAL A 551 -18.29 12.57 -8.10
N LEU A 552 -17.26 11.86 -7.64
CA LEU A 552 -16.51 10.94 -8.50
C LEU A 552 -17.30 9.63 -8.65
N TYR A 553 -17.82 9.39 -9.85
CA TYR A 553 -18.59 8.20 -10.18
C TYR A 553 -17.68 7.19 -10.89
N ASN A 554 -17.09 6.26 -10.13
CA ASN A 554 -16.01 5.39 -10.60
C ASN A 554 -16.37 3.89 -10.60
N GLY A 555 -17.52 3.53 -10.02
CA GLY A 555 -18.11 2.20 -9.93
C GLY A 555 -17.63 1.33 -8.76
N TYR A 556 -16.77 1.85 -7.87
CA TYR A 556 -16.11 1.06 -6.83
C TYR A 556 -15.90 1.85 -5.53
N ILE A 557 -16.12 1.19 -4.41
CA ILE A 557 -15.79 1.72 -3.09
C ILE A 557 -14.26 1.84 -2.96
N ALA A 558 -13.79 3.04 -2.61
CA ALA A 558 -12.37 3.32 -2.48
C ALA A 558 -11.74 2.52 -1.34
N ASN A 559 -10.49 2.09 -1.51
CA ASN A 559 -9.68 1.39 -0.51
C ASN A 559 -10.20 0.01 -0.01
N THR A 560 -11.36 -0.50 -0.46
CA THR A 560 -11.94 -1.79 0.00
C THR A 560 -11.63 -3.01 -0.89
N GLY A 561 -10.68 -2.87 -1.80
CA GLY A 561 -10.33 -3.94 -2.74
C GLY A 561 -11.27 -4.05 -3.94
N ALA A 562 -11.98 -2.95 -4.25
CA ALA A 562 -12.89 -2.78 -5.38
C ALA A 562 -14.21 -3.52 -5.29
N GLN A 563 -14.85 -3.36 -4.15
CA GLN A 563 -16.25 -3.70 -3.99
C GLN A 563 -17.12 -2.67 -4.70
N ARG A 564 -18.30 -3.09 -5.17
CA ARG A 564 -19.27 -2.18 -5.76
C ARG A 564 -20.18 -1.62 -4.67
N PRO A 565 -20.59 -0.35 -4.73
CA PRO A 565 -21.59 0.19 -3.82
C PRO A 565 -22.92 -0.58 -3.96
N VAL A 566 -23.51 -0.95 -2.83
CA VAL A 566 -24.83 -1.60 -2.79
C VAL A 566 -25.90 -0.57 -3.17
N GLY A 567 -26.87 -0.96 -4.01
CA GLY A 567 -27.96 -0.07 -4.44
C GLY A 567 -27.56 1.02 -5.44
N GLN A 568 -26.36 0.95 -6.04
CA GLN A 568 -25.86 1.96 -6.98
C GLN A 568 -26.78 2.13 -8.20
N LEU A 569 -27.26 3.36 -8.43
CA LEU A 569 -28.05 3.77 -9.60
C LEU A 569 -27.19 4.39 -10.70
N GLY A 570 -27.57 4.17 -11.96
CA GLY A 570 -26.94 4.83 -13.11
C GLY A 570 -27.09 6.36 -13.06
N ILE A 571 -26.13 7.07 -13.67
CA ILE A 571 -26.13 8.54 -13.74
C ILE A 571 -27.46 9.09 -14.33
N PRO A 572 -28.04 8.54 -15.41
CA PRO A 572 -29.32 9.05 -15.91
C PRO A 572 -30.46 9.01 -14.88
N GLU A 573 -30.65 7.88 -14.20
CA GLU A 573 -31.65 7.72 -13.14
C GLU A 573 -31.39 8.71 -11.99
N LEU A 574 -30.13 8.76 -11.54
CA LEU A 574 -29.70 9.61 -10.43
C LEU A 574 -29.92 11.10 -10.73
N THR A 575 -29.68 11.56 -11.97
CA THR A 575 -29.91 12.97 -12.32
C THR A 575 -31.37 13.36 -12.17
N ARG A 576 -32.32 12.49 -12.57
CA ARG A 576 -33.76 12.75 -12.46
C ARG A 576 -34.23 12.73 -11.02
N MET A 577 -33.68 11.83 -10.21
CA MET A 577 -33.96 11.77 -8.78
C MET A 577 -33.50 13.07 -8.07
N LEU A 578 -32.27 13.52 -8.36
CA LEU A 578 -31.73 14.76 -7.80
C LEU A 578 -32.48 16.03 -8.28
N GLU A 579 -33.00 16.03 -9.50
CA GLU A 579 -33.91 17.10 -9.97
C GLU A 579 -35.18 17.16 -9.11
N ALA A 580 -35.76 16.02 -8.76
CA ALA A 580 -36.93 15.95 -7.87
C ALA A 580 -36.61 16.37 -6.43
N ASP A 581 -35.38 16.14 -5.96
CA ASP A 581 -34.92 16.56 -4.62
C ASP A 581 -34.61 18.06 -4.49
N GLY A 582 -34.73 18.84 -5.57
CA GLY A 582 -34.52 20.29 -5.56
C GLY A 582 -33.11 20.75 -5.89
N VAL A 583 -32.24 19.89 -6.45
CA VAL A 583 -30.93 20.31 -6.96
C VAL A 583 -31.12 21.34 -8.09
N ARG A 584 -30.36 22.44 -8.06
CA ARG A 584 -30.53 23.55 -9.01
C ARG A 584 -29.92 23.27 -10.38
N ARG A 585 -28.77 22.60 -10.41
CA ARG A 585 -28.03 22.32 -11.66
C ARG A 585 -27.12 21.11 -11.52
N ILE A 586 -26.99 20.36 -12.60
CA ILE A 586 -26.15 19.16 -12.67
C ILE A 586 -25.16 19.24 -13.85
N ALA A 587 -23.88 18.94 -13.60
CA ALA A 587 -22.89 18.77 -14.65
C ALA A 587 -22.40 17.32 -14.70
N VAL A 588 -22.41 16.70 -15.88
CA VAL A 588 -21.83 15.37 -16.11
C VAL A 588 -20.56 15.53 -16.93
N VAL A 589 -19.40 15.39 -16.29
CA VAL A 589 -18.08 15.49 -16.92
C VAL A 589 -17.55 14.09 -17.21
N THR A 590 -17.22 13.82 -18.47
CA THR A 590 -16.78 12.48 -18.91
C THR A 590 -15.71 12.54 -19.99
N ARG A 591 -14.91 11.46 -20.10
CA ARG A 591 -13.98 11.24 -21.22
C ARG A 591 -14.72 10.92 -22.53
N ASP A 592 -15.93 10.36 -22.45
CA ASP A 592 -16.73 9.98 -23.61
C ASP A 592 -18.13 10.59 -23.59
N PRO A 593 -18.29 11.87 -24.00
CA PRO A 593 -19.59 12.53 -24.06
C PRO A 593 -20.58 11.84 -25.00
N ARG A 594 -20.11 11.02 -25.96
CA ARG A 594 -20.98 10.35 -26.93
C ARG A 594 -21.85 9.29 -26.25
N ARG A 595 -21.38 8.69 -25.16
CA ARG A 595 -22.15 7.75 -24.32
C ARG A 595 -23.47 8.31 -23.80
N TYR A 596 -23.58 9.64 -23.69
CA TYR A 596 -24.78 10.31 -23.19
C TYR A 596 -25.68 10.86 -24.31
N ARG A 597 -25.34 10.64 -25.59
CA ARG A 597 -26.22 10.99 -26.71
C ARG A 597 -27.46 10.10 -26.65
N GLY A 598 -28.64 10.71 -26.49
CA GLY A 598 -29.91 9.98 -26.34
C GLY A 598 -30.18 9.42 -24.93
N ALA A 599 -29.28 9.63 -23.97
CA ALA A 599 -29.56 9.29 -22.58
C ALA A 599 -30.63 10.23 -22.00
N LYS A 600 -31.63 9.67 -21.33
CA LYS A 600 -32.72 10.44 -20.70
C LYS A 600 -32.23 11.11 -19.39
N LEU A 601 -31.43 12.15 -19.50
CA LEU A 601 -30.97 12.95 -18.35
C LEU A 601 -32.05 13.91 -17.85
N ALA A 602 -31.92 14.39 -16.61
CA ALA A 602 -32.72 15.49 -16.07
C ALA A 602 -32.58 16.78 -16.90
N ARG A 603 -33.60 17.65 -16.88
CA ARG A 603 -33.58 18.91 -17.66
C ARG A 603 -32.48 19.88 -17.19
N ILE A 604 -32.14 19.80 -15.90
CA ILE A 604 -31.09 20.59 -15.26
C ILE A 604 -29.68 20.04 -15.47
N ALA A 605 -29.53 18.91 -16.18
CA ALA A 605 -28.25 18.23 -16.40
C ALA A 605 -27.62 18.60 -17.75
N ARG A 606 -26.33 18.94 -17.74
CA ARG A 606 -25.54 19.20 -18.94
C ARG A 606 -24.28 18.33 -18.98
N VAL A 607 -23.99 17.76 -20.15
CA VAL A 607 -22.79 16.92 -20.38
C VAL A 607 -21.64 17.79 -20.87
N TYR A 608 -20.47 17.61 -20.26
CA TYR A 608 -19.23 18.31 -20.61
C TYR A 608 -18.13 17.29 -20.94
N PRO A 609 -17.29 17.57 -21.96
CA PRO A 609 -16.07 16.80 -22.14
C PRO A 609 -15.09 17.05 -20.98
N ARG A 610 -14.24 16.06 -20.67
CA ARG A 610 -13.22 16.13 -19.60
C ARG A 610 -12.43 17.44 -19.55
N HIS A 611 -12.02 17.98 -20.70
CA HIS A 611 -11.22 19.20 -20.78
C HIS A 611 -12.00 20.49 -20.45
N ALA A 612 -13.33 20.42 -20.34
CA ALA A 612 -14.21 21.54 -19.98
C ALA A 612 -14.63 21.50 -18.50
N HIS A 613 -13.95 20.72 -17.65
CA HIS A 613 -14.31 20.56 -16.24
C HIS A 613 -14.35 21.89 -15.44
N GLN A 614 -13.42 22.82 -15.69
CA GLN A 614 -13.47 24.15 -15.06
C GLN A 614 -14.67 24.97 -15.52
N GLN A 615 -15.10 24.81 -16.78
CA GLN A 615 -16.31 25.47 -17.26
C GLN A 615 -17.54 24.87 -16.57
N ALA A 616 -17.61 23.55 -16.45
CA ALA A 616 -18.66 22.89 -15.69
C ALA A 616 -18.75 23.42 -14.25
N LEU A 617 -17.61 23.57 -13.55
CA LEU A 617 -17.61 24.15 -12.19
C LEU A 617 -18.13 25.60 -12.16
N ARG A 618 -17.72 26.46 -13.10
CA ARG A 618 -18.23 27.84 -13.20
C ARG A 618 -19.73 27.89 -13.44
N ASP A 619 -20.24 27.03 -14.32
CA ASP A 619 -21.67 26.93 -14.61
C ASP A 619 -22.49 26.47 -13.38
N LEU A 620 -21.91 25.65 -12.49
CA LEU A 620 -22.56 25.23 -11.25
C LEU A 620 -22.52 26.32 -10.18
N VAL A 621 -21.37 26.96 -9.96
CA VAL A 621 -21.23 28.05 -8.97
C VAL A 621 -22.18 29.20 -9.28
N SER A 622 -22.29 29.58 -10.56
CA SER A 622 -23.17 30.66 -11.01
C SER A 622 -24.67 30.35 -10.88
N ALA A 623 -25.06 29.08 -10.74
CA ALA A 623 -26.46 28.70 -10.59
C ALA A 623 -27.02 28.99 -9.19
N GLY A 624 -26.15 29.12 -8.18
CA GLY A 624 -26.56 29.24 -6.78
C GLY A 624 -27.27 27.99 -6.23
N GLY A 625 -27.51 27.98 -4.92
CA GLY A 625 -28.09 26.85 -4.19
C GLY A 625 -27.25 25.58 -4.25
N THR A 626 -27.89 24.44 -4.02
CA THR A 626 -27.24 23.13 -4.06
C THR A 626 -27.14 22.62 -5.50
N THR A 627 -25.93 22.26 -5.91
CA THR A 627 -25.59 21.80 -7.27
C THR A 627 -24.78 20.52 -7.23
N VAL A 628 -24.79 19.75 -8.33
CA VAL A 628 -24.08 18.46 -8.41
C VAL A 628 -23.17 18.39 -9.63
N TYR A 629 -21.94 17.95 -9.40
CA TYR A 629 -20.95 17.67 -10.43
C TYR A 629 -20.65 16.17 -10.41
N PHE A 630 -20.93 15.46 -11.50
CA PHE A 630 -20.51 14.08 -11.71
C PHE A 630 -19.23 14.01 -12.55
N TYR A 631 -18.20 13.33 -12.05
CA TYR A 631 -17.07 12.89 -12.85
C TYR A 631 -17.20 11.40 -13.18
N ASP A 632 -17.65 11.08 -14.40
CA ASP A 632 -17.82 9.69 -14.87
C ASP A 632 -16.51 9.17 -15.46
N GLU A 633 -15.71 8.51 -14.62
CA GLU A 633 -14.51 7.79 -15.05
C GLU A 633 -14.20 6.62 -14.10
N THR A 634 -14.11 5.42 -14.67
CA THR A 634 -13.86 4.18 -13.93
C THR A 634 -12.54 4.21 -13.15
N CYS A 635 -12.52 3.59 -11.97
CA CYS A 635 -11.30 3.40 -11.19
C CYS A 635 -10.16 2.80 -12.04
N ALA A 636 -9.03 3.50 -12.09
CA ALA A 636 -7.91 3.15 -12.96
C ALA A 636 -7.30 1.77 -12.64
N ASN A 637 -7.21 1.43 -11.35
CA ASN A 637 -6.70 0.15 -10.90
C ASN A 637 -7.61 -1.01 -11.31
N GLU A 638 -8.93 -0.82 -11.19
CA GLU A 638 -9.91 -1.83 -11.58
C GLU A 638 -10.04 -2.02 -13.07
N ARG A 639 -9.96 -0.93 -13.84
CA ARG A 639 -9.87 -1.01 -15.30
C ARG A 639 -8.71 -1.92 -15.71
N ARG A 640 -7.53 -1.74 -15.12
CA ARG A 640 -6.35 -2.60 -15.37
C ARG A 640 -6.58 -4.05 -14.94
N ARG A 641 -7.15 -4.29 -13.75
CA ARG A 641 -7.44 -5.66 -13.27
C ARG A 641 -8.42 -6.39 -14.18
N GLN A 642 -9.48 -5.72 -14.62
CA GLN A 642 -10.47 -6.30 -15.52
C GLN A 642 -9.89 -6.61 -16.89
N GLN A 643 -9.02 -5.75 -17.43
CA GLN A 643 -8.30 -6.01 -18.67
C GLN A 643 -7.35 -7.20 -18.55
N LYS A 644 -6.56 -7.28 -17.47
CA LYS A 644 -5.71 -8.44 -17.19
C LYS A 644 -6.51 -9.74 -17.07
N ARG A 645 -7.76 -9.68 -16.57
CA ARG A 645 -8.69 -10.81 -16.44
C ARG A 645 -9.54 -11.06 -17.70
N GLY A 646 -9.31 -10.34 -18.79
CA GLY A 646 -10.08 -10.48 -20.04
C GLY A 646 -11.53 -9.97 -19.98
N LYS A 647 -11.95 -9.27 -18.91
CA LYS A 647 -13.32 -8.74 -18.73
C LYS A 647 -13.56 -7.40 -19.43
N LEU A 648 -12.49 -6.71 -19.81
CA LEU A 648 -12.54 -5.49 -20.61
C LEU A 648 -11.55 -5.60 -21.78
N PRO A 649 -11.83 -4.98 -22.93
CA PRO A 649 -10.91 -5.01 -24.07
C PRO A 649 -9.50 -4.55 -23.67
N PRO A 650 -8.46 -5.24 -24.17
CA PRO A 650 -7.09 -4.82 -23.94
C PRO A 650 -6.86 -3.44 -24.54
N ARG A 651 -5.92 -2.71 -23.97
CA ARG A 651 -5.60 -1.40 -24.49
C ARG A 651 -4.70 -1.52 -25.71
N THR A 652 -5.08 -0.83 -26.77
CA THR A 652 -4.30 -0.79 -28.00
C THR A 652 -3.47 0.48 -28.13
N ARG A 653 -3.83 1.58 -27.44
CA ARG A 653 -3.11 2.85 -27.55
C ARG A 653 -2.11 3.05 -26.43
N TRP A 654 -0.87 3.36 -26.79
CA TRP A 654 0.25 3.55 -25.86
C TRP A 654 0.86 4.95 -25.99
N VAL A 655 1.34 5.48 -24.88
CA VAL A 655 2.15 6.71 -24.82
C VAL A 655 3.60 6.30 -24.62
N TRP A 656 4.47 6.82 -25.46
CA TRP A 656 5.91 6.64 -25.40
C TRP A 656 6.59 8.01 -25.32
N ILE A 657 7.69 8.11 -24.57
CA ILE A 657 8.49 9.33 -24.49
C ILE A 657 9.81 9.04 -25.21
N HIS A 658 10.15 9.83 -26.21
CA HIS A 658 11.45 9.71 -26.87
C HIS A 658 12.56 10.15 -25.90
N PRO A 659 13.48 9.25 -25.48
CA PRO A 659 14.44 9.55 -24.41
C PRO A 659 15.39 10.70 -24.79
N GLU A 660 15.89 10.72 -26.04
CA GLU A 660 16.81 11.77 -26.50
C GLU A 660 16.17 13.15 -26.69
N VAL A 661 14.85 13.20 -26.94
CA VAL A 661 14.08 14.46 -26.98
C VAL A 661 13.64 14.86 -25.57
N CYS A 662 13.52 13.92 -24.64
CA CYS A 662 13.14 14.26 -23.27
C CYS A 662 14.24 15.10 -22.61
N GLU A 663 13.84 16.18 -21.93
CA GLU A 663 14.76 17.00 -21.12
C GLU A 663 14.68 16.67 -19.62
N GLY A 664 13.84 15.70 -19.21
CA GLY A 664 13.70 15.31 -17.80
C GLY A 664 13.19 16.43 -16.89
N CYS A 665 12.35 17.33 -17.42
CA CYS A 665 11.92 18.56 -16.73
C CYS A 665 10.76 18.40 -15.75
N GLY A 666 10.08 17.24 -15.73
CA GLY A 666 9.00 16.95 -14.77
C GLY A 666 7.66 17.60 -15.05
N ASP A 667 7.53 18.44 -16.10
CA ASP A 667 6.28 19.14 -16.40
C ASP A 667 5.09 18.17 -16.62
N CYS A 668 5.35 17.02 -17.28
CA CYS A 668 4.35 15.96 -17.41
C CYS A 668 3.95 15.32 -16.07
N GLY A 669 4.85 15.28 -15.09
CA GLY A 669 4.60 14.82 -13.73
C GLY A 669 3.80 15.84 -12.91
N GLN A 670 4.08 17.14 -13.06
CA GLN A 670 3.27 18.22 -12.47
C GLN A 670 1.85 18.22 -13.03
N ALA A 671 1.69 18.06 -14.35
CA ALA A 671 0.40 18.05 -15.01
C ALA A 671 -0.46 16.82 -14.64
N SER A 672 0.16 15.64 -14.47
CA SER A 672 -0.59 14.38 -14.33
C SER A 672 -0.54 13.74 -12.94
N ASN A 673 0.45 14.07 -12.10
CA ASN A 673 0.75 13.39 -10.83
C ASN A 673 0.76 11.84 -10.99
N CYS A 674 1.39 11.34 -12.06
CA CYS A 674 1.32 9.94 -12.45
C CYS A 674 2.55 9.14 -12.04
N MET A 675 2.37 8.15 -11.15
CA MET A 675 3.42 7.25 -10.65
C MET A 675 4.04 6.31 -11.73
N SER A 676 3.50 6.31 -12.95
CA SER A 676 4.09 5.59 -14.08
C SER A 676 5.05 6.44 -14.89
N LEU A 677 5.19 7.72 -14.60
CA LEU A 677 6.31 8.51 -15.11
C LEU A 677 7.50 8.19 -14.22
N GLN A 678 8.57 7.63 -14.76
CA GLN A 678 9.74 7.24 -13.98
C GLN A 678 10.99 7.91 -14.55
N ARG A 679 11.93 8.23 -13.67
CA ARG A 679 13.25 8.69 -14.07
C ARG A 679 14.05 7.49 -14.55
N VAL A 680 14.71 7.63 -15.69
CA VAL A 680 15.68 6.66 -16.23
C VAL A 680 16.97 7.40 -16.53
N ASP A 681 18.11 6.82 -16.20
CA ASP A 681 19.41 7.41 -16.53
C ASP A 681 19.82 7.01 -17.94
N THR A 682 20.36 7.97 -18.69
CA THR A 682 20.80 7.81 -20.08
C THR A 682 22.16 8.49 -20.27
N GLU A 683 22.83 8.23 -21.39
CA GLU A 683 24.10 8.90 -21.77
C GLU A 683 23.98 10.44 -21.78
N PHE A 684 22.78 10.97 -22.02
CA PHE A 684 22.49 12.42 -22.04
C PHE A 684 21.81 12.92 -20.75
N GLY A 685 22.07 12.23 -19.64
CA GLY A 685 21.54 12.55 -18.32
C GLY A 685 20.16 11.93 -18.05
N PRO A 686 19.55 12.27 -16.90
CA PRO A 686 18.30 11.66 -16.47
C PRO A 686 17.10 12.12 -17.30
N LYS A 687 16.33 11.16 -17.81
CA LYS A 687 15.14 11.38 -18.64
C LYS A 687 13.89 10.84 -17.97
N THR A 688 12.73 11.27 -18.45
CA THR A 688 11.45 10.71 -18.02
C THR A 688 10.97 9.67 -19.02
N GLN A 689 10.60 8.49 -18.55
CA GLN A 689 9.97 7.43 -19.33
C GLN A 689 8.62 7.03 -18.78
N VAL A 690 7.76 6.49 -19.65
CA VAL A 690 6.51 5.85 -19.22
C VAL A 690 6.81 4.40 -18.87
N HIS A 691 6.67 4.05 -17.60
CA HIS A 691 6.77 2.68 -17.14
C HIS A 691 5.57 1.86 -17.63
N LEU A 692 5.78 1.12 -18.73
CA LEU A 692 4.73 0.47 -19.52
C LEU A 692 3.91 -0.52 -18.70
N SER A 693 4.55 -1.33 -17.84
CA SER A 693 3.89 -2.38 -17.07
C SER A 693 2.96 -1.85 -15.96
N SER A 694 3.18 -0.61 -15.49
CA SER A 694 2.33 0.05 -14.48
C SER A 694 1.35 1.08 -15.06
N CYS A 695 1.58 1.54 -16.29
CA CYS A 695 0.81 2.61 -16.93
C CYS A 695 -0.67 2.23 -17.15
N ASN A 696 -1.57 3.13 -16.74
CA ASN A 696 -3.01 3.01 -16.93
C ASN A 696 -3.53 3.89 -18.08
N GLN A 697 -2.66 4.40 -18.96
CA GLN A 697 -2.93 5.14 -20.21
C GLN A 697 -4.21 6.01 -20.16
N ASP A 698 -4.29 6.86 -19.14
CA ASP A 698 -5.27 7.93 -19.02
C ASP A 698 -4.94 9.13 -19.94
N GLU A 699 -3.71 9.15 -20.44
CA GLU A 699 -3.11 10.14 -21.34
C GLU A 699 -2.98 11.54 -20.73
N LEU A 700 -3.15 11.70 -19.40
CA LEU A 700 -3.03 13.02 -18.75
C LEU A 700 -1.60 13.58 -18.85
N CYS A 701 -0.57 12.72 -18.88
CA CYS A 701 0.81 13.15 -19.09
C CYS A 701 1.01 13.91 -20.42
N LEU A 702 0.14 13.70 -21.42
CA LEU A 702 0.17 14.45 -22.68
C LEU A 702 -0.19 15.93 -22.49
N GLN A 703 -0.72 16.36 -21.35
CA GLN A 703 -0.97 17.77 -21.08
C GLN A 703 0.31 18.57 -20.81
N GLY A 704 1.41 17.90 -20.43
CA GLY A 704 2.69 18.57 -20.24
C GLY A 704 3.25 19.13 -21.55
N ASP A 705 3.90 20.27 -21.49
CA ASP A 705 4.46 20.99 -22.61
C ASP A 705 5.82 20.41 -23.03
N CYS A 706 5.77 19.29 -23.77
CA CYS A 706 6.95 18.58 -24.22
C CYS A 706 6.73 17.95 -25.61
N PRO A 707 7.66 18.13 -26.57
CA PRO A 707 7.57 17.54 -27.90
C PRO A 707 7.98 16.07 -27.95
N SER A 708 8.53 15.49 -26.87
CA SER A 708 9.03 14.10 -26.83
C SER A 708 7.93 13.02 -26.90
N PHE A 709 6.67 13.40 -26.73
CA PHE A 709 5.55 12.47 -26.62
C PHE A 709 5.13 11.91 -27.98
N VAL A 710 5.05 10.58 -28.01
CA VAL A 710 4.54 9.81 -29.14
C VAL A 710 3.38 8.95 -28.67
N THR A 711 2.33 8.85 -29.47
CA THR A 711 1.29 7.83 -29.27
C THR A 711 1.23 6.88 -30.43
N LEU A 712 1.06 5.59 -30.15
CA LEU A 712 1.00 4.52 -31.13
C LEU A 712 -0.13 3.53 -30.81
N GLU A 713 -0.61 2.82 -31.82
CA GLU A 713 -1.57 1.72 -31.69
C GLU A 713 -0.84 0.36 -31.73
N ALA A 714 -0.59 -0.27 -30.59
CA ALA A 714 -0.02 -1.62 -30.48
C ALA A 714 -1.07 -2.60 -29.93
N PRO A 715 -1.81 -3.33 -30.80
CA PRO A 715 -2.84 -4.27 -30.36
C PRO A 715 -2.27 -5.45 -29.56
N ASN A 716 -1.03 -5.85 -29.83
CA ASN A 716 -0.32 -6.92 -29.13
C ASN A 716 0.40 -6.45 -27.85
N GLY A 717 0.29 -5.16 -27.51
CA GLY A 717 1.00 -4.57 -26.37
C GLY A 717 2.50 -4.37 -26.65
N PHE A 718 3.30 -4.38 -25.58
CA PHE A 718 4.76 -4.26 -25.64
C PHE A 718 5.43 -5.64 -25.51
N ALA A 719 6.62 -5.78 -26.08
CA ALA A 719 7.44 -6.97 -26.00
C ALA A 719 7.77 -7.31 -24.54
N ARG A 720 7.69 -8.58 -24.19
CA ARG A 720 8.12 -9.11 -22.89
C ARG A 720 9.28 -10.07 -23.12
N PRO A 721 10.47 -9.77 -22.58
CA PRO A 721 11.57 -10.71 -22.58
C PRO A 721 11.14 -12.03 -21.93
N LYS A 722 11.69 -13.13 -22.44
CA LYS A 722 11.55 -14.47 -21.90
C LYS A 722 12.96 -15.02 -21.77
N PRO A 723 13.50 -15.16 -20.55
CA PRO A 723 14.83 -15.69 -20.38
C PRO A 723 14.77 -17.22 -20.59
N PRO A 724 15.91 -17.89 -20.81
CA PRO A 724 15.96 -19.35 -20.83
C PRO A 724 15.32 -19.97 -19.58
N GLU A 725 14.76 -21.16 -19.69
CA GLU A 725 14.19 -21.83 -18.51
C GLU A 725 15.32 -22.33 -17.61
N VAL A 726 15.17 -22.16 -16.29
CA VAL A 726 16.09 -22.70 -15.29
C VAL A 726 15.38 -23.83 -14.54
N GLY A 727 15.94 -25.02 -14.60
CA GLY A 727 15.46 -26.20 -13.87
C GLY A 727 15.72 -26.11 -12.35
N PRO A 728 14.95 -26.84 -11.52
CA PRO A 728 15.15 -26.82 -10.06
C PRO A 728 16.48 -27.43 -9.63
N GLU A 729 16.98 -28.43 -10.38
CA GLU A 729 18.24 -29.15 -10.12
C GLU A 729 19.48 -28.38 -10.60
N GLU A 730 19.33 -27.36 -11.45
CA GLU A 730 20.46 -26.56 -11.98
C GLU A 730 21.11 -25.67 -10.90
N ILE A 731 20.42 -25.44 -9.78
CA ILE A 731 20.89 -24.55 -8.72
C ILE A 731 20.98 -25.36 -7.41
N PRO A 732 22.19 -25.54 -6.84
CA PRO A 732 22.35 -26.29 -5.60
C PRO A 732 21.63 -25.61 -4.44
N GLU A 733 21.29 -26.39 -3.40
CA GLU A 733 20.89 -25.83 -2.11
C GLU A 733 22.03 -24.97 -1.54
N PRO A 734 21.71 -23.85 -0.85
CA PRO A 734 22.73 -22.98 -0.28
C PRO A 734 23.56 -23.73 0.79
N PRO A 735 24.89 -23.51 0.84
CA PRO A 735 25.80 -24.31 1.66
C PRO A 735 25.59 -24.12 3.18
N ALA A 736 25.14 -22.94 3.61
CA ALA A 736 24.81 -22.65 5.00
C ALA A 736 23.38 -22.12 5.08
N ARG A 737 22.47 -22.94 5.60
CA ARG A 737 21.08 -22.52 5.87
C ARG A 737 20.90 -22.19 7.33
N VAL A 738 20.19 -21.09 7.60
CA VAL A 738 19.78 -20.76 8.95
C VAL A 738 18.94 -21.91 9.54
N ARG A 739 19.30 -22.32 10.76
CA ARG A 739 18.58 -23.36 11.51
C ARG A 739 17.41 -22.74 12.25
N LEU A 740 16.30 -23.48 12.33
CA LEU A 740 15.11 -23.05 13.04
C LEU A 740 15.09 -23.67 14.45
N ASP A 741 15.95 -23.15 15.33
CA ASP A 741 16.06 -23.63 16.72
C ASP A 741 15.05 -22.93 17.67
N GLY A 742 14.41 -21.84 17.20
CA GLY A 742 13.40 -21.07 17.93
C GLY A 742 12.60 -20.17 16.97
N PRO A 743 11.79 -19.22 17.48
CA PRO A 743 11.02 -18.32 16.63
C PRO A 743 11.92 -17.45 15.73
N TYR A 744 11.75 -17.58 14.41
CA TYR A 744 12.46 -16.84 13.38
C TYR A 744 11.54 -15.76 12.77
N ARG A 745 11.97 -14.51 12.82
CA ARG A 745 11.18 -13.32 12.48
C ARG A 745 11.65 -12.71 11.16
N ILE A 746 10.81 -12.80 10.14
CA ILE A 746 11.02 -12.19 8.82
C ILE A 746 10.19 -10.91 8.74
N TYR A 747 10.85 -9.77 8.54
CA TYR A 747 10.21 -8.46 8.41
C TYR A 747 10.37 -7.93 6.98
N MET A 748 9.26 -7.51 6.36
CA MET A 748 9.16 -7.22 4.93
C MET A 748 8.58 -5.83 4.65
N PRO A 749 9.39 -4.77 4.68
CA PRO A 749 8.95 -3.46 4.24
C PRO A 749 8.86 -3.41 2.71
N GLY A 750 7.80 -2.76 2.20
CA GLY A 750 7.60 -2.59 0.77
C GLY A 750 6.53 -1.57 0.42
N VAL A 751 6.00 -1.69 -0.80
CA VAL A 751 5.09 -0.72 -1.40
C VAL A 751 3.87 -1.41 -1.99
N GLY A 752 2.71 -0.77 -1.88
CA GLY A 752 1.47 -1.25 -2.46
C GLY A 752 1.65 -1.55 -3.95
N GLY A 753 1.47 -2.82 -4.31
CA GLY A 753 1.61 -3.30 -5.68
C GLY A 753 2.97 -3.87 -6.06
N THR A 754 3.92 -4.03 -5.12
CA THR A 754 5.17 -4.79 -5.32
C THR A 754 5.06 -6.27 -4.93
N GLY A 755 3.96 -6.69 -4.29
CA GLY A 755 3.70 -8.10 -3.99
C GLY A 755 4.22 -8.59 -2.63
N VAL A 756 4.45 -7.68 -1.67
CA VAL A 756 4.86 -7.97 -0.28
C VAL A 756 3.94 -9.01 0.39
N ILE A 757 2.63 -8.73 0.43
CA ILE A 757 1.60 -9.63 1.01
C ILE A 757 1.60 -11.00 0.34
N THR A 758 1.90 -11.05 -0.97
CA THR A 758 1.97 -12.31 -1.71
C THR A 758 3.17 -13.14 -1.26
N VAL A 759 4.33 -12.53 -1.03
CA VAL A 759 5.50 -13.23 -0.48
C VAL A 759 5.20 -13.75 0.92
N ASN A 760 4.59 -12.93 1.78
CA ASN A 760 4.21 -13.34 3.13
C ASN A 760 3.29 -14.57 3.14
N ALA A 761 2.23 -14.54 2.31
CA ALA A 761 1.31 -15.66 2.15
C ALA A 761 2.00 -16.92 1.61
N ILE A 762 2.88 -16.80 0.59
CA ILE A 762 3.63 -17.93 0.03
C ILE A 762 4.52 -18.58 1.11
N LEU A 763 5.23 -17.77 1.89
CA LEU A 763 6.09 -18.27 2.97
C LEU A 763 5.28 -18.94 4.09
N ALA A 764 4.12 -18.40 4.44
CA ALA A 764 3.24 -19.02 5.44
C ALA A 764 2.68 -20.37 4.97
N PHE A 765 2.26 -20.48 3.71
CA PHE A 765 1.85 -21.77 3.13
C PHE A 765 3.02 -22.75 3.05
N ALA A 766 4.22 -22.30 2.71
CA ALA A 766 5.42 -23.14 2.70
C ALA A 766 5.76 -23.64 4.11
N ALA A 767 5.67 -22.79 5.14
CA ALA A 767 5.86 -23.18 6.53
C ALA A 767 4.84 -24.23 6.98
N TRP A 768 3.57 -24.08 6.58
CA TRP A 768 2.53 -25.06 6.86
C TRP A 768 2.80 -26.42 6.20
N MET A 769 3.24 -26.43 4.94
CA MET A 769 3.65 -27.67 4.25
C MET A 769 4.90 -28.33 4.87
N ASP A 770 5.80 -27.53 5.43
CA ASP A 770 6.97 -28.01 6.19
C ASP A 770 6.60 -28.51 7.60
N GLY A 771 5.32 -28.42 8.02
CA GLY A 771 4.83 -28.87 9.33
C GLY A 771 5.12 -27.90 10.48
N LEU A 772 5.62 -26.70 10.18
CA LEU A 772 6.07 -25.69 11.15
C LEU A 772 4.89 -24.92 11.76
N GLU A 773 5.19 -24.06 12.74
CA GLU A 773 4.25 -23.04 13.22
C GLU A 773 4.49 -21.72 12.50
N ALA A 774 3.43 -20.95 12.23
CA ALA A 774 3.54 -19.66 11.55
C ALA A 774 2.49 -18.66 12.01
N LEU A 775 2.93 -17.43 12.25
CA LEU A 775 2.08 -16.25 12.43
C LEU A 775 2.42 -15.21 11.38
N THR A 776 1.39 -14.64 10.75
CA THR A 776 1.52 -13.60 9.72
C THR A 776 0.83 -12.32 10.18
N TYR A 777 1.37 -11.20 9.73
CA TYR A 777 0.76 -9.88 9.84
C TYR A 777 0.97 -9.12 8.53
N ASP A 778 -0.09 -8.54 7.98
CA ASP A 778 -0.03 -7.65 6.82
C ASP A 778 -0.63 -6.29 7.15
N GLN A 779 0.10 -5.22 6.91
CA GLN A 779 -0.39 -3.85 7.05
C GLN A 779 -0.28 -3.12 5.73
N THR A 780 -1.44 -2.74 5.21
CA THR A 780 -1.51 -1.80 4.08
C THR A 780 -1.70 -0.38 4.60
N GLY A 781 -0.92 0.57 4.08
CA GLY A 781 -1.21 1.99 4.28
C GLY A 781 -2.51 2.40 3.57
N ALA A 782 -2.96 3.63 3.84
CA ALA A 782 -4.21 4.14 3.27
C ALA A 782 -4.28 4.05 1.73
N ALA A 783 -3.15 4.19 1.03
CA ALA A 783 -3.06 4.04 -0.42
C ALA A 783 -2.78 2.58 -0.83
N GLN A 784 -3.76 1.94 -1.50
CA GLN A 784 -3.65 0.55 -1.96
C GLN A 784 -2.46 0.26 -2.90
N LYS A 785 -2.04 1.25 -3.68
CA LYS A 785 -0.83 1.19 -4.51
C LYS A 785 0.04 2.39 -4.22
N TRP A 786 1.34 2.20 -4.30
CA TRP A 786 2.35 3.25 -4.05
C TRP A 786 2.44 3.77 -2.61
N GLY A 787 1.51 3.39 -1.73
CA GLY A 787 1.62 3.58 -0.28
C GLY A 787 2.54 2.55 0.36
N ALA A 788 2.99 2.82 1.59
CA ALA A 788 3.77 1.88 2.38
C ALA A 788 2.95 0.61 2.66
N VAL A 789 3.62 -0.54 2.60
CA VAL A 789 3.10 -1.85 3.01
C VAL A 789 4.14 -2.50 3.89
N LEU A 790 3.71 -3.06 5.01
CA LEU A 790 4.56 -3.77 5.95
C LEU A 790 3.97 -5.17 6.12
N SER A 791 4.81 -6.19 5.99
CA SER A 791 4.41 -7.56 6.32
C SER A 791 5.42 -8.16 7.30
N SER A 792 4.97 -9.05 8.17
CA SER A 792 5.85 -9.90 8.96
C SER A 792 5.37 -11.33 8.98
N LEU A 793 6.34 -12.23 9.12
CA LEU A 793 6.16 -13.66 9.32
C LEU A 793 7.02 -14.08 10.51
N VAL A 794 6.42 -14.76 11.48
CA VAL A 794 7.12 -15.45 12.55
C VAL A 794 6.95 -16.93 12.32
N VAL A 795 8.06 -17.65 12.13
CA VAL A 795 8.07 -19.12 11.93
C VAL A 795 8.66 -19.77 13.18
N GLY A 796 8.07 -20.86 13.65
CA GLY A 796 8.58 -21.62 14.78
C GLY A 796 8.66 -23.12 14.48
N PRO A 797 9.48 -23.88 15.23
CA PRO A 797 9.50 -25.33 15.11
C PRO A 797 8.13 -25.92 15.50
N PRO A 798 7.80 -27.14 15.02
CA PRO A 798 6.51 -27.76 15.29
C PRO A 798 6.19 -27.81 16.80
N GLY A 799 4.97 -27.42 17.19
CA GLY A 799 4.53 -27.42 18.59
C GLY A 799 5.09 -26.31 19.48
N ARG A 800 6.00 -25.45 18.98
CA ARG A 800 6.46 -24.27 19.72
C ARG A 800 5.42 -23.15 19.65
N ALA A 801 4.91 -22.71 20.79
CA ALA A 801 3.99 -21.58 20.86
C ALA A 801 4.62 -20.31 20.27
N LEU A 802 3.84 -19.60 19.45
CA LEU A 802 4.15 -18.28 18.93
C LEU A 802 3.07 -17.32 19.45
N TRP A 803 3.47 -16.18 20.03
CA TRP A 803 2.54 -15.27 20.70
C TRP A 803 2.18 -14.07 19.83
N ALA A 804 3.16 -13.23 19.47
CA ALA A 804 2.93 -12.02 18.70
C ALA A 804 3.27 -12.21 17.20
N ASN A 805 2.44 -11.64 16.33
CA ASN A 805 2.67 -11.65 14.88
C ASN A 805 3.41 -10.40 14.36
N ARG A 806 3.58 -9.38 15.21
CA ARG A 806 4.39 -8.19 14.94
C ARG A 806 5.83 -8.42 15.41
N VAL A 807 6.79 -7.89 14.65
CA VAL A 807 8.21 -7.93 15.03
C VAL A 807 8.53 -6.76 15.96
N GLY A 808 9.06 -7.06 17.15
CA GLY A 808 9.51 -6.07 18.13
C GLY A 808 10.78 -5.33 17.71
N ALA A 809 11.13 -4.30 18.46
CA ALA A 809 12.34 -3.51 18.25
C ALA A 809 13.62 -4.38 18.40
N GLY A 810 14.51 -4.31 17.41
CA GLY A 810 15.74 -5.11 17.35
C GLY A 810 15.54 -6.62 17.19
N GLN A 811 14.33 -7.09 16.84
CA GLN A 811 14.01 -8.52 16.81
C GLN A 811 13.95 -9.16 15.43
N ALA A 812 14.14 -8.43 14.34
CA ALA A 812 14.15 -9.03 13.01
C ALA A 812 15.35 -9.96 12.84
N ASP A 813 15.13 -11.20 12.40
CA ASP A 813 16.20 -12.11 12.00
C ASP A 813 16.56 -11.89 10.52
N LEU A 814 15.54 -11.79 9.67
CA LEU A 814 15.66 -11.45 8.26
C LEU A 814 14.90 -10.16 7.96
N TYR A 815 15.60 -9.17 7.43
CA TYR A 815 15.04 -7.94 6.89
C TYR A 815 14.93 -8.02 5.37
N LEU A 816 13.81 -8.53 4.88
CA LEU A 816 13.54 -8.75 3.44
C LEU A 816 12.88 -7.51 2.83
N ALA A 817 13.70 -6.53 2.46
CA ALA A 817 13.25 -5.23 2.00
C ALA A 817 12.98 -5.21 0.49
N LEU A 818 11.70 -5.07 0.10
CA LEU A 818 11.29 -4.97 -1.30
C LEU A 818 11.27 -3.53 -1.83
N ASP A 819 11.47 -2.54 -0.95
CA ASP A 819 11.55 -1.11 -1.26
C ASP A 819 12.59 -0.40 -0.41
N LEU A 820 13.61 0.21 -1.03
CA LEU A 820 14.73 0.84 -0.32
C LEU A 820 14.33 2.06 0.53
N ILE A 821 13.41 2.91 0.05
CA ILE A 821 12.93 4.08 0.82
C ILE A 821 12.20 3.62 2.09
N GLY A 822 11.32 2.63 1.95
CA GLY A 822 10.66 1.98 3.08
C GLY A 822 11.66 1.29 4.00
N ALA A 823 12.69 0.66 3.44
CA ALA A 823 13.73 -0.03 4.20
C ALA A 823 14.53 0.91 5.11
N ALA A 824 14.82 2.13 4.64
CA ALA A 824 15.56 3.14 5.41
C ALA A 824 14.66 4.01 6.31
N ALA A 825 13.36 3.73 6.38
CA ALA A 825 12.45 4.48 7.26
C ALA A 825 12.74 4.15 8.74
N PRO A 826 12.85 5.14 9.64
CA PRO A 826 13.20 4.95 11.05
C PRO A 826 12.44 3.83 11.76
N GLY A 827 11.10 3.83 11.69
CA GLY A 827 10.28 2.82 12.37
C GLY A 827 10.49 1.39 11.87
N ASN A 828 10.98 1.20 10.65
CA ASN A 828 11.35 -0.10 10.11
C ASN A 828 12.78 -0.50 10.49
N LEU A 829 13.71 0.45 10.50
CA LEU A 829 15.09 0.24 10.99
C LEU A 829 15.11 -0.10 12.49
N ASP A 830 14.16 0.41 13.27
CA ASP A 830 13.98 0.04 14.68
C ASP A 830 13.75 -1.46 14.88
N ARG A 831 13.27 -2.20 13.86
CA ARG A 831 13.11 -3.66 13.93
C ARG A 831 14.43 -4.42 13.80
N CYS A 832 15.47 -3.76 13.31
CA CYS A 832 16.76 -4.38 12.99
C CYS A 832 17.76 -4.21 14.15
N ASP A 833 18.66 -5.18 14.27
CA ASP A 833 19.78 -5.18 15.20
C ASP A 833 21.09 -5.52 14.45
N PRO A 834 22.18 -4.75 14.66
CA PRO A 834 23.42 -4.91 13.90
C PRO A 834 24.18 -6.21 14.20
N GLN A 835 23.85 -6.94 15.27
CA GLN A 835 24.46 -8.22 15.63
C GLN A 835 23.60 -9.42 15.22
N ARG A 836 22.32 -9.20 14.93
CA ARG A 836 21.34 -10.27 14.63
C ARG A 836 20.85 -10.25 13.19
N THR A 837 20.41 -9.10 12.70
CA THR A 837 19.57 -9.00 11.52
C THR A 837 20.39 -9.11 10.24
N VAL A 838 20.06 -10.08 9.38
CA VAL A 838 20.58 -10.13 8.00
C VAL A 838 19.60 -9.42 7.06
N ALA A 839 20.09 -8.50 6.23
CA ALA A 839 19.25 -7.77 5.28
C ALA A 839 19.38 -8.31 3.86
N VAL A 840 18.24 -8.46 3.17
CA VAL A 840 18.19 -8.71 1.73
C VAL A 840 17.37 -7.58 1.11
N VAL A 841 18.05 -6.68 0.40
CA VAL A 841 17.51 -5.38 0.03
C VAL A 841 17.45 -5.21 -1.47
N ASN A 842 16.25 -4.93 -1.99
CA ASN A 842 16.08 -4.40 -3.34
C ASN A 842 16.51 -2.93 -3.38
N THR A 843 17.64 -2.64 -4.04
CA THR A 843 18.23 -1.29 -4.09
C THR A 843 17.60 -0.38 -5.14
N THR A 844 16.79 -0.94 -6.06
CA THR A 844 16.12 -0.12 -7.07
C THR A 844 15.06 0.79 -6.43
N VAL A 845 15.31 2.10 -6.49
CA VAL A 845 14.42 3.12 -5.92
C VAL A 845 13.13 3.27 -6.73
N LEU A 846 12.00 2.99 -6.09
CA LEU A 846 10.68 3.38 -6.59
C LEU A 846 10.43 4.87 -6.29
N PRO A 847 9.97 5.66 -7.27
CA PRO A 847 9.77 7.09 -7.04
C PRO A 847 8.65 7.35 -6.02
N THR A 848 8.79 8.39 -5.21
CA THR A 848 7.70 8.94 -4.40
C THR A 848 6.86 9.91 -5.23
N GLY A 849 5.67 10.28 -4.74
CA GLY A 849 4.83 11.27 -5.43
C GLY A 849 5.51 12.63 -5.62
N GLU A 850 6.35 13.02 -4.67
CA GLU A 850 7.13 14.25 -4.75
C GLU A 850 8.17 14.18 -5.89
N MET A 851 8.93 13.08 -5.98
CA MET A 851 9.91 12.86 -7.06
C MET A 851 9.29 12.88 -8.47
N ILE A 852 7.99 12.55 -8.58
CA ILE A 852 7.26 12.66 -9.85
C ILE A 852 6.96 14.12 -10.21
N ARG A 853 6.58 14.94 -9.23
CA ARG A 853 6.20 16.34 -9.45
C ARG A 853 7.40 17.27 -9.51
N ASP A 854 8.48 16.92 -8.82
CA ASP A 854 9.73 17.65 -8.78
C ASP A 854 10.91 16.72 -9.12
N PRO A 855 11.47 16.81 -10.35
CA PRO A 855 12.63 16.02 -10.76
C PRO A 855 13.92 16.37 -10.03
N SER A 856 13.98 17.48 -9.30
CA SER A 856 15.12 17.85 -8.46
C SER A 856 15.08 17.15 -7.10
N ALA A 857 13.91 16.64 -6.69
CA ALA A 857 13.80 15.77 -5.54
C ALA A 857 14.39 14.40 -5.88
N THR A 858 15.65 14.19 -5.50
CA THR A 858 16.37 12.92 -5.68
C THR A 858 16.69 12.26 -4.35
N VAL A 859 16.91 10.96 -4.40
CA VAL A 859 17.37 10.15 -3.27
C VAL A 859 18.55 9.33 -3.77
N SER A 860 19.66 9.31 -3.02
CA SER A 860 20.81 8.46 -3.31
C SER A 860 20.54 7.05 -2.75
N PRO A 861 20.51 6.01 -3.60
CA PRO A 861 20.42 4.63 -3.13
C PRO A 861 21.55 4.30 -2.15
N GLU A 862 22.76 4.76 -2.40
CA GLU A 862 23.95 4.47 -1.61
C GLU A 862 23.81 4.99 -0.17
N VAL A 863 23.25 6.20 0.01
CA VAL A 863 22.96 6.76 1.35
C VAL A 863 21.92 5.93 2.09
N LEU A 864 20.88 5.45 1.39
CA LEU A 864 19.87 4.60 2.01
C LEU A 864 20.41 3.20 2.34
N GLU A 865 21.25 2.64 1.48
CA GLU A 865 21.93 1.37 1.72
C GLU A 865 22.85 1.46 2.95
N GLN A 866 23.62 2.53 3.08
CA GLN A 866 24.44 2.80 4.26
C GLN A 866 23.59 2.93 5.53
N ALA A 867 22.41 3.58 5.43
CA ALA A 867 21.48 3.68 6.54
C ALA A 867 20.96 2.29 6.98
N VAL A 868 20.65 1.38 6.05
CA VAL A 868 20.25 0.01 6.37
C VAL A 868 21.43 -0.80 6.93
N ALA A 869 22.60 -0.70 6.31
CA ALA A 869 23.81 -1.41 6.74
C ALA A 869 24.24 -1.05 8.16
N ARG A 870 23.99 0.19 8.62
CA ARG A 870 24.30 0.63 9.98
C ARG A 870 23.55 -0.14 11.08
N TYR A 871 22.35 -0.64 10.79
CA TYR A 871 21.49 -1.30 11.79
C TYR A 871 21.28 -2.79 11.51
N THR A 872 22.08 -3.37 10.62
CA THR A 872 22.01 -4.77 10.21
C THR A 872 23.42 -5.37 10.17
N ARG A 873 23.52 -6.69 10.07
CA ARG A 873 24.78 -7.41 9.86
C ARG A 873 25.27 -7.15 8.44
N ALA A 874 25.98 -6.05 8.24
CA ALA A 874 26.39 -5.59 6.91
C ALA A 874 27.19 -6.64 6.12
N ALA A 875 28.06 -7.41 6.79
CA ALA A 875 28.90 -8.43 6.15
C ALA A 875 28.11 -9.62 5.57
N ASP A 876 26.96 -9.94 6.16
CA ASP A 876 26.10 -11.06 5.74
C ASP A 876 24.94 -10.62 4.85
N SER A 877 24.75 -9.31 4.70
CA SER A 877 23.60 -8.72 4.00
C SER A 877 23.81 -8.67 2.49
N VAL A 878 22.73 -8.87 1.73
CA VAL A 878 22.75 -8.89 0.26
C VAL A 878 21.97 -7.70 -0.30
N TYR A 879 22.64 -6.89 -1.11
CA TYR A 879 22.07 -5.73 -1.80
C TYR A 879 21.99 -6.03 -3.29
N VAL A 880 20.80 -5.94 -3.87
CA VAL A 880 20.56 -6.32 -5.27
C VAL A 880 19.61 -5.35 -5.97
N GLU A 881 19.89 -5.04 -7.23
CA GLU A 881 18.96 -4.28 -8.10
C GLU A 881 17.79 -5.16 -8.60
N GLY A 882 17.09 -5.80 -7.66
CA GLY A 882 16.14 -6.88 -7.93
C GLY A 882 15.04 -6.49 -8.92
N ARG A 883 14.56 -5.23 -8.86
CA ARG A 883 13.56 -4.74 -9.82
C ARG A 883 14.14 -4.56 -11.22
N ARG A 884 15.33 -3.97 -11.36
CA ARG A 884 16.00 -3.79 -12.66
C ARG A 884 16.22 -5.14 -13.34
N LEU A 885 16.75 -6.10 -12.59
CA LEU A 885 16.99 -7.46 -13.06
C LEU A 885 15.70 -8.17 -13.46
N ALA A 886 14.67 -8.16 -12.59
CA ALA A 886 13.40 -8.82 -12.87
C ALA A 886 12.64 -8.19 -14.06
N GLU A 887 12.69 -6.85 -14.21
CA GLU A 887 12.09 -6.18 -15.37
C GLU A 887 12.82 -6.50 -16.67
N ALA A 888 14.16 -6.57 -16.65
CA ALA A 888 14.94 -6.93 -17.83
C ALA A 888 14.72 -8.39 -18.25
N LEU A 889 14.64 -9.31 -17.29
CA LEU A 889 14.42 -10.74 -17.55
C LEU A 889 12.99 -11.03 -18.01
N PHE A 890 11.98 -10.44 -17.38
CA PHE A 890 10.57 -10.87 -17.55
C PHE A 890 9.64 -9.79 -18.15
N GLY A 891 10.10 -8.54 -18.28
CA GLY A 891 9.28 -7.41 -18.74
C GLY A 891 8.18 -6.98 -17.77
N ASP A 892 8.13 -7.52 -16.55
CA ASP A 892 7.14 -7.16 -15.53
C ASP A 892 7.81 -6.99 -14.15
N TYR A 893 7.69 -5.78 -13.61
CA TYR A 893 8.16 -5.43 -12.28
C TYR A 893 7.55 -6.29 -11.17
N LEU A 894 6.40 -6.92 -11.40
CA LEU A 894 5.79 -7.80 -10.41
C LEU A 894 6.63 -9.05 -10.11
N ALA A 895 7.55 -9.45 -10.98
CA ALA A 895 8.47 -10.57 -10.71
C ALA A 895 9.55 -10.24 -9.66
N THR A 896 9.73 -8.96 -9.33
CA THR A 896 10.73 -8.48 -8.35
C THR A 896 10.63 -9.20 -7.02
N ASN A 897 9.41 -9.41 -6.51
CA ASN A 897 9.20 -9.97 -5.18
C ASN A 897 9.72 -11.40 -5.06
N LEU A 898 9.45 -12.23 -6.06
CA LEU A 898 9.88 -13.63 -6.07
C LEU A 898 11.35 -13.74 -6.44
N PHE A 899 11.88 -12.85 -7.30
CA PHE A 899 13.31 -12.74 -7.55
C PHE A 899 14.08 -12.43 -6.26
N VAL A 900 13.69 -11.40 -5.51
CA VAL A 900 14.36 -11.03 -4.25
C VAL A 900 14.17 -12.12 -3.18
N LEU A 901 13.03 -12.82 -3.16
CA LEU A 901 12.86 -14.00 -2.31
C LEU A 901 13.82 -15.13 -2.69
N GLY A 902 14.06 -15.35 -3.98
CA GLY A 902 15.04 -16.32 -4.48
C GLY A 902 16.47 -15.97 -4.06
N VAL A 903 16.81 -14.68 -4.11
CA VAL A 903 18.08 -14.16 -3.58
C VAL A 903 18.20 -14.45 -2.09
N ALA A 904 17.17 -14.15 -1.30
CA ALA A 904 17.16 -14.41 0.14
C ALA A 904 17.30 -15.91 0.48
N TYR A 905 16.63 -16.78 -0.29
CA TYR A 905 16.74 -18.22 -0.15
C TYR A 905 18.17 -18.70 -0.39
N GLN A 906 18.76 -18.32 -1.53
CA GLN A 906 20.10 -18.78 -1.89
C GLN A 906 21.21 -18.13 -1.06
N ALA A 907 20.94 -16.98 -0.42
CA ALA A 907 21.79 -16.41 0.62
C ALA A 907 21.74 -17.20 1.95
N GLY A 908 20.91 -18.24 2.07
CA GLY A 908 20.84 -19.09 3.25
C GLY A 908 19.97 -18.54 4.39
N THR A 909 19.24 -17.45 4.16
CA THR A 909 18.52 -16.69 5.22
C THR A 909 17.06 -17.13 5.44
N VAL A 910 16.53 -18.04 4.62
CA VAL A 910 15.14 -18.49 4.71
C VAL A 910 15.07 -19.91 5.30
N PRO A 911 14.44 -20.12 6.47
CA PRO A 911 14.40 -21.42 7.16
C PRO A 911 13.33 -22.39 6.60
N LEU A 912 13.05 -22.36 5.29
CA LEU A 912 12.00 -23.17 4.64
C LEU A 912 12.58 -23.95 3.46
N LYS A 913 11.92 -25.00 2.98
CA LYS A 913 12.38 -25.75 1.79
C LYS A 913 12.02 -25.05 0.48
N ALA A 914 12.93 -25.03 -0.50
CA ALA A 914 12.65 -24.52 -1.86
C ALA A 914 11.46 -25.23 -2.49
N SER A 915 11.35 -26.55 -2.34
CA SER A 915 10.23 -27.33 -2.87
C SER A 915 8.88 -26.88 -2.30
N SER A 916 8.82 -26.56 -1.00
CA SER A 916 7.63 -26.03 -0.34
C SER A 916 7.30 -24.62 -0.81
N ILE A 917 8.30 -23.75 -1.02
CA ILE A 917 8.09 -22.41 -1.62
C ILE A 917 7.55 -22.54 -3.05
N GLU A 918 8.15 -23.40 -3.88
CA GLU A 918 7.66 -23.64 -5.25
C GLU A 918 6.25 -24.25 -5.28
N ALA A 919 5.93 -25.17 -4.36
CA ALA A 919 4.58 -25.72 -4.23
C ALA A 919 3.56 -24.62 -3.84
N ALA A 920 3.91 -23.72 -2.92
CA ALA A 920 3.06 -22.60 -2.54
C ALA A 920 2.85 -21.61 -3.71
N ILE A 921 3.88 -21.38 -4.54
CA ILE A 921 3.75 -20.59 -5.79
C ILE A 921 2.74 -21.24 -6.75
N ARG A 922 2.80 -22.56 -6.93
CA ARG A 922 1.84 -23.31 -7.77
C ARG A 922 0.42 -23.20 -7.22
N MET A 923 0.23 -23.38 -5.91
CA MET A 923 -1.07 -23.26 -5.25
C MET A 923 -1.68 -21.87 -5.38
N ASN A 924 -0.87 -20.80 -5.32
CA ASN A 924 -1.37 -19.44 -5.50
C ASN A 924 -2.01 -19.21 -6.90
N GLY A 925 -1.64 -20.00 -7.90
CA GLY A 925 -2.34 -20.09 -9.20
C GLY A 925 -2.24 -18.86 -10.12
N VAL A 926 -1.46 -17.84 -9.73
CA VAL A 926 -1.31 -16.60 -10.51
C VAL A 926 0.07 -16.57 -11.16
N GLN A 927 0.12 -16.52 -12.51
CA GLN A 927 1.38 -16.42 -13.28
C GLN A 927 2.44 -17.43 -12.82
N VAL A 928 2.01 -18.68 -12.59
CA VAL A 928 2.81 -19.72 -11.91
C VAL A 928 4.19 -19.86 -12.54
N GLU A 929 4.26 -20.07 -13.85
CA GLU A 929 5.53 -20.31 -14.55
C GLU A 929 6.51 -19.14 -14.39
N GLN A 930 6.05 -17.91 -14.68
CA GLN A 930 6.89 -16.73 -14.53
C GLN A 930 7.37 -16.53 -13.09
N ASN A 931 6.53 -16.82 -12.10
CA ASN A 931 6.88 -16.69 -10.68
C ASN A 931 7.89 -17.75 -10.23
N LEU A 932 7.76 -19.00 -10.70
CA LEU A 932 8.75 -20.06 -10.48
C LEU A 932 10.10 -19.66 -11.08
N GLN A 933 10.10 -19.23 -12.35
CA GLN A 933 11.34 -18.77 -13.00
C GLN A 933 11.93 -17.54 -12.28
N ALA A 934 11.12 -16.58 -11.83
CA ALA A 934 11.62 -15.43 -11.06
C ALA A 934 12.31 -15.86 -9.77
N PHE A 935 11.72 -16.79 -9.01
CA PHE A 935 12.34 -17.36 -7.81
C PHE A 935 13.66 -18.06 -8.13
N ARG A 936 13.69 -18.90 -9.17
CA ARG A 936 14.90 -19.61 -9.60
C ARG A 936 15.99 -18.67 -10.12
N TYR A 937 15.66 -17.66 -10.91
CA TYR A 937 16.61 -16.64 -11.34
C TYR A 937 17.17 -15.82 -10.18
N GLY A 938 16.35 -15.56 -9.16
CA GLY A 938 16.83 -14.95 -7.91
C GLY A 938 17.85 -15.83 -7.20
N ARG A 939 17.61 -17.14 -7.14
CA ARG A 939 18.60 -18.10 -6.62
C ARG A 939 19.86 -18.13 -7.50
N LEU A 940 19.70 -18.19 -8.82
CA LEU A 940 20.79 -18.22 -9.77
C LEU A 940 21.67 -16.97 -9.67
N TRP A 941 21.10 -15.79 -9.39
CA TRP A 941 21.87 -14.56 -9.19
C TRP A 941 22.92 -14.69 -8.06
N VAL A 942 22.61 -15.41 -6.99
CA VAL A 942 23.55 -15.63 -5.87
C VAL A 942 24.54 -16.74 -6.21
N HIS A 943 24.10 -17.79 -6.93
CA HIS A 943 24.95 -18.92 -7.29
C HIS A 943 25.92 -18.63 -8.43
N ASP A 944 25.44 -17.99 -9.50
CA ASP A 944 26.16 -17.60 -10.71
C ASP A 944 25.65 -16.24 -11.24
N PRO A 945 26.12 -15.12 -10.67
CA PRO A 945 25.71 -13.78 -11.08
C PRO A 945 26.11 -13.45 -12.52
N GLN A 946 27.18 -14.05 -13.05
CA GLN A 946 27.68 -13.72 -14.39
C GLN A 946 26.70 -14.17 -15.46
N ARG A 947 26.17 -15.40 -15.36
CA ARG A 947 25.15 -15.93 -16.28
C ARG A 947 23.91 -15.04 -16.36
N VAL A 948 23.53 -14.39 -15.27
CA VAL A 948 22.38 -13.46 -15.24
C VAL A 948 22.75 -12.09 -15.82
N ARG A 949 23.95 -11.56 -15.54
CA ARG A 949 24.41 -10.27 -16.10
C ARG A 949 24.46 -10.28 -17.61
N GLU A 950 24.94 -11.38 -18.21
CA GLU A 950 25.01 -11.56 -19.66
C GLU A 950 23.63 -11.49 -20.36
N LEU A 951 22.54 -11.79 -19.65
CA LEU A 951 21.17 -11.71 -20.16
C LEU A 951 20.54 -10.33 -20.02
N VAL A 952 21.02 -9.51 -19.09
CA VAL A 952 20.35 -8.27 -18.64
C VAL A 952 21.09 -7.01 -19.06
N ASP A 953 22.41 -7.00 -19.00
CA ASP A 953 23.20 -5.81 -19.24
C ASP A 953 23.55 -5.70 -20.74
N PRO A 954 23.05 -4.69 -21.47
CA PRO A 954 23.55 -4.44 -22.81
C PRO A 954 25.03 -4.02 -22.71
N PRO A 955 25.90 -4.48 -23.62
CA PRO A 955 27.31 -4.08 -23.60
C PRO A 955 27.40 -2.56 -23.75
N ARG A 956 27.98 -1.90 -22.74
CA ARG A 956 28.35 -0.49 -22.87
C ARG A 956 29.52 -0.42 -23.83
N ARG A 957 29.41 0.47 -24.82
CA ARG A 957 30.49 0.65 -25.79
C ARG A 957 31.65 1.39 -25.14
N GLY A 958 32.84 0.80 -25.23
CA GLY A 958 34.08 1.49 -24.90
C GLY A 958 34.37 2.62 -25.89
N TYR A 959 35.43 3.40 -25.63
CA TYR A 959 35.83 4.50 -26.51
C TYR A 959 35.98 4.07 -27.99
N GLU A 960 36.69 2.96 -28.25
CA GLU A 960 36.94 2.50 -29.62
C GLU A 960 35.65 2.07 -30.33
N GLU A 961 34.72 1.46 -29.60
CA GLU A 961 33.43 1.04 -30.14
C GLU A 961 32.53 2.24 -30.46
N GLU A 962 32.52 3.26 -29.61
CA GLU A 962 31.82 4.53 -29.87
C GLU A 962 32.43 5.27 -31.07
N ARG A 963 33.76 5.35 -31.13
CA ARG A 963 34.49 5.95 -32.25
C ARG A 963 34.17 5.24 -33.56
N ALA A 964 34.25 3.91 -33.59
CA ALA A 964 33.94 3.11 -34.76
C ALA A 964 32.47 3.25 -35.17
N TRP A 965 31.54 3.36 -34.20
CA TRP A 965 30.14 3.58 -34.49
C TRP A 965 29.87 4.94 -35.17
N TRP A 966 30.43 6.02 -34.63
CA TRP A 966 30.28 7.35 -35.24
C TRP A 966 30.97 7.46 -36.60
N LEU A 967 32.13 6.82 -36.79
CA LEU A 967 32.81 6.77 -38.09
C LEU A 967 31.98 6.07 -39.18
N ARG A 968 31.21 5.05 -38.83
CA ARG A 968 30.27 4.42 -39.78
C ARG A 968 29.06 5.30 -40.08
N ARG A 969 28.66 6.14 -39.13
CA ARG A 969 27.47 7.01 -39.23
C ARG A 969 27.76 8.30 -39.99
N LEU A 970 28.91 8.91 -39.75
CA LEU A 970 29.38 10.10 -40.45
C LEU A 970 29.97 9.68 -41.80
N CYS A 971 29.72 10.44 -42.86
CA CYS A 971 30.21 10.12 -44.21
C CYS A 971 31.08 11.25 -44.78
N GLY A 972 32.09 10.89 -45.57
CA GLY A 972 32.94 11.85 -46.29
C GLY A 972 33.78 12.74 -45.36
N PRO A 973 33.94 14.03 -45.67
CA PRO A 973 34.82 14.94 -44.91
C PRO A 973 34.51 15.05 -43.41
N GLN A 974 33.25 14.84 -43.01
CA GLN A 974 32.85 14.92 -41.60
C GLN A 974 33.41 13.78 -40.75
N ALA A 975 33.59 12.58 -41.31
CA ALA A 975 34.16 11.44 -40.60
C ALA A 975 35.66 11.65 -40.32
N TRP A 976 36.38 12.20 -41.31
CA TRP A 976 37.79 12.55 -41.16
C TRP A 976 38.00 13.63 -40.08
N GLU A 977 37.19 14.69 -40.12
CA GLU A 977 37.23 15.75 -39.12
C GLU A 977 36.88 15.26 -37.70
N TYR A 978 35.88 14.38 -37.58
CA TYR A 978 35.55 13.73 -36.30
C TYR A 978 36.74 12.97 -35.73
N ALA A 979 37.42 12.13 -36.54
CA ALA A 979 38.61 11.41 -36.11
C ALA A 979 39.72 12.37 -35.66
N ARG A 980 40.02 13.38 -36.50
CA ARG A 980 41.05 14.40 -36.21
C ARG A 980 40.78 15.12 -34.89
N LEU A 981 39.53 15.47 -34.59
CA LEU A 981 39.15 16.11 -33.34
C LEU A 981 39.34 15.21 -32.12
N LEU A 982 39.08 13.90 -32.24
CA LEU A 982 39.31 12.95 -31.14
C LEU A 982 40.80 12.64 -30.93
N ASP A 983 41.62 12.62 -31.98
CA ASP A 983 43.06 12.36 -31.87
C ASP A 983 43.76 13.42 -30.99
N ARG A 984 43.26 14.66 -31.01
CA ARG A 984 43.69 15.76 -30.12
C ARG A 984 43.47 15.47 -28.64
N ALA A 985 42.55 14.57 -28.31
CA ALA A 985 42.19 14.19 -26.95
C ALA A 985 42.80 12.84 -26.53
N SER A 986 43.80 12.34 -27.26
CA SER A 986 44.50 11.07 -26.97
C SER A 986 45.12 11.01 -25.56
N GLN A 987 45.47 12.17 -25.00
CA GLN A 987 46.10 12.33 -23.69
C GLN A 987 45.10 12.29 -22.51
N LEU A 988 43.79 12.23 -22.77
CA LEU A 988 42.75 12.17 -21.73
C LEU A 988 42.55 10.71 -21.24
N ASP A 989 41.98 10.57 -20.04
CA ASP A 989 41.55 9.28 -19.52
C ASP A 989 40.46 8.62 -20.38
N GLU A 990 40.26 7.31 -20.19
CA GLU A 990 39.38 6.50 -21.00
C GLU A 990 37.92 6.99 -21.02
N GLU A 991 37.38 7.39 -19.86
CA GLU A 991 36.00 7.87 -19.76
C GLU A 991 35.86 9.24 -20.42
N SER A 992 36.80 10.17 -20.20
CA SER A 992 36.83 11.44 -20.92
C SER A 992 36.85 11.22 -22.44
N ARG A 993 37.71 10.31 -22.95
CA ARG A 993 37.77 9.98 -24.37
C ARG A 993 36.44 9.42 -24.88
N ARG A 994 35.81 8.50 -24.14
CA ARG A 994 34.49 7.95 -24.48
C ARG A 994 33.40 9.04 -24.52
N LEU A 995 33.36 9.92 -23.52
CA LEU A 995 32.41 11.04 -23.45
C LEU A 995 32.57 11.99 -24.66
N LEU A 996 33.83 12.29 -25.05
CA LEU A 996 34.14 13.08 -26.24
C LEU A 996 33.74 12.35 -27.52
N ALA A 997 34.02 11.04 -27.65
CA ALA A 997 33.64 10.26 -28.83
C ALA A 997 32.14 10.36 -29.13
N VAL A 998 31.29 10.26 -28.10
CA VAL A 998 29.84 10.43 -28.24
C VAL A 998 29.49 11.88 -28.61
N ARG A 999 29.96 12.85 -27.83
CA ARG A 999 29.50 14.26 -27.92
C ARG A 999 30.01 14.99 -29.15
N VAL A 1000 31.24 14.71 -29.60
CA VAL A 1000 31.79 15.29 -30.83
C VAL A 1000 31.00 14.77 -32.03
N GLY A 1001 30.72 13.46 -32.08
CA GLY A 1001 29.93 12.86 -33.16
C GLY A 1001 28.52 13.45 -33.20
N GLU A 1002 27.90 13.59 -32.02
CA GLU A 1002 26.63 14.29 -31.87
C GLU A 1002 26.67 15.74 -32.38
N LEU A 1003 27.69 16.52 -32.02
CA LEU A 1003 27.80 17.93 -32.42
C LEU A 1003 28.05 18.09 -33.93
N VAL A 1004 28.82 17.17 -34.54
CA VAL A 1004 29.06 17.13 -35.99
C VAL A 1004 27.75 16.88 -36.74
N ASP A 1005 26.93 15.94 -36.29
CA ASP A 1005 25.62 15.68 -36.91
C ASP A 1005 24.53 16.70 -36.48
N TYR A 1006 24.69 17.35 -35.33
CA TYR A 1006 23.83 18.43 -34.87
C TYR A 1006 23.99 19.68 -35.74
N GLN A 1007 25.22 20.10 -36.02
CA GLN A 1007 25.55 21.30 -36.79
C GLN A 1007 26.61 21.01 -37.85
N ASP A 1008 27.89 20.98 -37.45
CA ASP A 1008 29.06 20.73 -38.30
C ASP A 1008 30.33 20.50 -37.46
N ALA A 1009 31.45 20.16 -38.13
CA ALA A 1009 32.73 19.90 -37.48
C ALA A 1009 33.37 21.13 -36.82
N ARG A 1010 33.11 22.34 -37.34
CA ARG A 1010 33.63 23.58 -36.73
C ARG A 1010 32.98 23.82 -35.36
N TYR A 1011 31.67 23.59 -35.26
CA TYR A 1011 30.95 23.70 -33.99
C TYR A 1011 31.42 22.66 -32.96
N ALA A 1012 31.71 21.44 -33.41
CA ALA A 1012 32.30 20.40 -32.56
C ALA A 1012 33.74 20.73 -32.12
N ALA A 1013 34.53 21.40 -32.98
CA ALA A 1013 35.88 21.85 -32.64
C ALA A 1013 35.88 22.84 -31.47
N GLU A 1014 34.96 23.81 -31.44
CA GLU A 1014 34.85 24.75 -30.31
C GLU A 1014 34.58 24.04 -28.97
N TYR A 1015 33.78 22.98 -29.00
CA TYR A 1015 33.51 22.15 -27.83
C TYR A 1015 34.77 21.43 -27.36
N VAL A 1016 35.50 20.79 -28.28
CA VAL A 1016 36.76 20.08 -27.97
C VAL A 1016 37.80 21.04 -27.43
N ASP A 1017 37.98 22.22 -28.05
CA ASP A 1017 38.93 23.23 -27.62
C ASP A 1017 38.67 23.66 -26.17
N PHE A 1018 37.41 23.89 -25.81
CA PHE A 1018 37.06 24.30 -24.45
C PHE A 1018 37.30 23.17 -23.45
N VAL A 1019 36.85 21.94 -23.75
CA VAL A 1019 37.01 20.80 -22.84
C VAL A 1019 38.48 20.46 -22.62
N LEU A 1020 39.32 20.50 -23.67
CA LEU A 1020 40.76 20.28 -23.54
C LEU A 1020 41.42 21.34 -22.66
N ARG A 1021 41.05 22.62 -22.79
CA ARG A 1021 41.56 23.68 -21.90
C ARG A 1021 41.23 23.42 -20.44
N VAL A 1022 40.01 22.97 -20.14
CA VAL A 1022 39.61 22.61 -18.76
C VAL A 1022 40.41 21.39 -18.29
N ALA A 1023 40.56 20.37 -19.14
CA ALA A 1023 41.30 19.16 -18.80
C ALA A 1023 42.79 19.42 -18.52
N ASP A 1024 43.42 20.29 -19.31
CA ASP A 1024 44.80 20.71 -19.08
C ASP A 1024 44.93 21.45 -17.74
N ARG A 1025 43.99 22.35 -17.43
CA ARG A 1025 43.99 23.07 -16.16
C ARG A 1025 43.71 22.15 -14.96
N GLU A 1026 42.78 21.21 -15.08
CA GLU A 1026 42.50 20.20 -14.06
C GLU A 1026 43.75 19.35 -13.78
N ARG A 1027 44.42 18.90 -14.85
CA ARG A 1027 45.66 18.11 -14.75
C ARG A 1027 46.78 18.89 -14.07
N GLN A 1028 46.94 20.18 -14.37
CA GLN A 1028 47.94 21.03 -13.73
C GLN A 1028 47.72 21.19 -12.22
N VAL A 1029 46.47 21.21 -11.75
CA VAL A 1029 46.14 21.45 -10.33
C VAL A 1029 46.04 20.16 -9.52
N VAL A 1030 45.48 19.10 -10.11
CA VAL A 1030 45.13 17.84 -9.40
C VAL A 1030 45.96 16.65 -9.89
N GLY A 1031 46.83 16.85 -10.89
CA GLY A 1031 47.71 15.81 -11.43
C GLY A 1031 47.05 14.83 -12.41
N ARG A 1032 45.75 14.96 -12.67
CA ARG A 1032 44.97 14.07 -13.54
C ARG A 1032 43.76 14.77 -14.15
N THR A 1033 43.20 14.18 -15.20
CA THR A 1033 41.85 14.52 -15.69
C THR A 1033 40.80 13.70 -14.93
N GLY A 1034 39.60 14.23 -14.76
CA GLY A 1034 38.55 13.51 -14.05
C GLY A 1034 37.24 14.26 -13.90
N PRO A 1035 36.64 14.29 -12.69
CA PRO A 1035 35.30 14.83 -12.44
C PRO A 1035 35.00 16.22 -13.03
N LEU A 1036 35.96 17.17 -13.02
CA LEU A 1036 35.71 18.51 -13.55
C LEU A 1036 35.61 18.47 -15.08
N THR A 1037 36.54 17.78 -15.75
CA THR A 1037 36.48 17.56 -17.20
C THR A 1037 35.18 16.85 -17.60
N HIS A 1038 34.77 15.83 -16.85
CA HIS A 1038 33.50 15.11 -17.09
C HIS A 1038 32.28 16.03 -16.95
N ALA A 1039 32.23 16.85 -15.89
CA ALA A 1039 31.16 17.80 -15.66
C ALA A 1039 31.06 18.83 -16.79
N VAL A 1040 32.19 19.42 -17.21
CA VAL A 1040 32.23 20.39 -18.31
C VAL A 1040 31.86 19.74 -19.64
N ALA A 1041 32.39 18.56 -19.94
CA ALA A 1041 32.04 17.82 -21.16
C ALA A 1041 30.52 17.59 -21.26
N ARG A 1042 29.87 17.18 -20.17
CA ARG A 1042 28.42 16.96 -20.13
C ARG A 1042 27.63 18.26 -20.22
N SER A 1043 27.95 19.23 -19.38
CA SER A 1043 27.23 20.51 -19.26
C SER A 1043 27.37 21.39 -20.50
N LEU A 1044 28.58 21.52 -21.04
CA LEU A 1044 28.80 22.32 -22.26
C LEU A 1044 28.08 21.71 -23.45
N PHE A 1045 28.19 20.38 -23.63
CA PHE A 1045 27.46 19.69 -24.70
C PHE A 1045 25.95 19.92 -24.58
N LYS A 1046 25.39 19.79 -23.37
CA LYS A 1046 23.96 20.01 -23.13
C LYS A 1046 23.49 21.41 -23.55
N LEU A 1047 24.30 22.44 -23.29
CA LEU A 1047 23.97 23.82 -23.67
C LEU A 1047 24.20 24.08 -25.16
N MET A 1048 25.20 23.45 -25.79
CA MET A 1048 25.48 23.59 -27.23
C MET A 1048 24.49 22.82 -28.10
N ALA A 1049 24.06 21.63 -27.68
CA ALA A 1049 23.09 20.77 -28.36
C ALA A 1049 21.66 20.97 -27.82
N TYR A 1050 21.23 22.23 -27.70
CA TYR A 1050 19.89 22.57 -27.21
C TYR A 1050 18.80 22.06 -28.17
N LYS A 1051 17.67 21.62 -27.59
CA LYS A 1051 16.57 20.96 -28.34
C LYS A 1051 15.68 21.99 -29.04
N ASP A 1052 16.18 22.52 -30.16
CA ASP A 1052 15.41 23.34 -31.09
C ASP A 1052 14.62 22.54 -32.12
N GLU A 1053 13.89 23.24 -32.99
CA GLU A 1053 13.02 22.64 -33.99
C GLU A 1053 13.80 21.73 -34.96
N TYR A 1054 15.02 22.12 -35.32
CA TYR A 1054 15.91 21.34 -36.18
C TYR A 1054 16.42 20.08 -35.47
N GLU A 1055 16.81 20.20 -34.20
CA GLU A 1055 17.32 19.08 -33.41
C GLU A 1055 16.24 18.07 -33.07
N VAL A 1056 15.06 18.53 -32.63
CA VAL A 1056 13.92 17.65 -32.37
C VAL A 1056 13.55 16.87 -33.64
N ALA A 1057 13.56 17.53 -34.80
CA ALA A 1057 13.35 16.88 -36.10
C ALA A 1057 14.46 15.85 -36.40
N ARG A 1058 15.74 16.18 -36.18
CA ARG A 1058 16.86 15.25 -36.37
C ARG A 1058 16.73 14.00 -35.50
N LEU A 1059 16.38 14.17 -34.23
CA LEU A 1059 16.22 13.07 -33.26
C LEU A 1059 15.08 12.13 -33.67
N TYR A 1060 13.93 12.65 -34.11
CA TYR A 1060 12.83 11.81 -34.61
C TYR A 1060 13.12 11.06 -35.91
N LEU A 1061 14.14 11.48 -36.66
CA LEU A 1061 14.60 10.80 -37.86
C LEU A 1061 15.69 9.76 -37.60
N ARG A 1062 16.12 9.58 -36.33
CA ARG A 1062 17.11 8.56 -35.96
C ARG A 1062 16.55 7.17 -36.13
N GLU A 1063 17.29 6.30 -36.81
CA GLU A 1063 16.87 4.91 -36.98
C GLU A 1063 16.84 4.18 -35.64
N GLU A 1064 17.72 4.55 -34.70
CA GLU A 1064 17.78 3.99 -33.35
C GLU A 1064 16.42 4.12 -32.62
N PHE A 1065 15.78 5.30 -32.72
CA PHE A 1065 14.47 5.52 -32.13
C PHE A 1065 13.41 4.59 -32.72
N TRP A 1066 13.43 4.39 -34.04
CA TRP A 1066 12.48 3.51 -34.72
C TRP A 1066 12.74 2.04 -34.44
N GLN A 1067 14.01 1.63 -34.32
CA GLN A 1067 14.41 0.29 -33.90
C GLN A 1067 13.94 -0.01 -32.49
N ASP A 1068 14.16 0.91 -31.54
CA ASP A 1068 13.66 0.80 -30.17
C ASP A 1068 12.14 0.69 -30.14
N LEU A 1069 11.44 1.54 -30.90
CA LEU A 1069 9.99 1.49 -30.97
C LEU A 1069 9.47 0.15 -31.53
N ARG A 1070 10.13 -0.41 -32.56
CA ARG A 1070 9.79 -1.72 -33.14
C ARG A 1070 10.10 -2.88 -32.19
N ARG A 1071 11.23 -2.80 -31.47
CA ARG A 1071 11.63 -3.78 -30.45
C ARG A 1071 10.67 -3.77 -29.26
N THR A 1072 10.32 -2.59 -28.76
CA THR A 1072 9.40 -2.46 -27.62
C THR A 1072 7.95 -2.74 -27.99
N PHE A 1073 7.49 -2.37 -29.19
CA PHE A 1073 6.13 -2.63 -29.66
C PHE A 1073 6.09 -3.41 -30.98
N PRO A 1074 6.38 -4.72 -30.98
CA PRO A 1074 6.33 -5.52 -32.20
C PRO A 1074 4.96 -5.43 -32.87
N GLY A 1075 4.95 -5.02 -34.15
CA GLY A 1075 3.72 -4.88 -34.93
C GLY A 1075 2.83 -3.68 -34.56
N TYR A 1076 3.39 -2.62 -33.95
CA TYR A 1076 2.65 -1.36 -33.77
C TYR A 1076 2.14 -0.80 -35.10
N ARG A 1077 1.03 -0.07 -35.02
CA ARG A 1077 0.37 0.66 -36.11
C ARG A 1077 0.28 2.13 -35.75
N ARG A 1078 0.23 2.99 -36.77
CA ARG A 1078 -0.10 4.43 -36.67
C ARG A 1078 0.60 5.18 -35.54
N VAL A 1079 1.74 5.78 -35.85
CA VAL A 1079 2.46 6.67 -34.93
C VAL A 1079 1.95 8.10 -35.06
N ARG A 1080 1.73 8.76 -33.93
CA ARG A 1080 1.39 10.18 -33.85
C ARG A 1080 2.34 10.92 -32.92
N PHE A 1081 2.88 12.03 -33.39
CA PHE A 1081 3.73 12.95 -32.62
C PHE A 1081 2.87 14.03 -31.98
N HIS A 1082 3.16 14.40 -30.73
CA HIS A 1082 2.45 15.46 -30.02
C HIS A 1082 3.33 16.70 -29.94
N LEU A 1083 3.06 17.67 -30.80
CA LEU A 1083 3.87 18.87 -30.97
C LEU A 1083 3.06 20.12 -30.63
N HIS A 1084 3.73 21.19 -30.21
CA HIS A 1084 3.12 22.50 -30.03
C HIS A 1084 3.94 23.57 -30.77
N PRO A 1085 3.84 23.61 -32.12
CA PRO A 1085 4.69 24.45 -32.95
C PRO A 1085 4.61 25.95 -32.56
N PRO A 1086 5.74 26.70 -32.59
CA PRO A 1086 5.77 28.11 -32.23
C PRO A 1086 4.79 29.00 -33.02
N LEU A 1087 4.66 28.76 -34.33
CA LEU A 1087 3.71 29.50 -35.18
C LEU A 1087 2.26 29.29 -34.74
N LEU A 1088 1.90 28.07 -34.34
CA LEU A 1088 0.56 27.76 -33.84
C LEU A 1088 0.30 28.39 -32.46
N ARG A 1089 1.33 28.49 -31.61
CA ARG A 1089 1.25 29.24 -30.34
C ARG A 1089 0.98 30.73 -30.58
N ALA A 1090 1.71 31.33 -31.53
CA ALA A 1090 1.58 32.75 -31.85
C ALA A 1090 0.16 33.12 -32.33
N VAL A 1091 -0.53 32.20 -33.01
CA VAL A 1091 -1.94 32.37 -33.44
C VAL A 1091 -2.96 31.90 -32.39
N GLY A 1092 -2.54 31.60 -31.16
CA GLY A 1092 -3.42 31.35 -30.02
C GLY A 1092 -3.78 29.90 -29.74
N VAL A 1093 -3.18 28.91 -30.43
CA VAL A 1093 -3.38 27.49 -30.07
C VAL A 1093 -2.73 27.24 -28.72
N ARG A 1094 -3.52 26.90 -27.70
CA ARG A 1094 -3.05 26.69 -26.32
C ARG A 1094 -2.70 25.24 -25.97
N ARG A 1095 -2.75 24.31 -26.94
CA ARG A 1095 -2.58 22.86 -26.69
C ARG A 1095 -1.75 22.20 -27.78
N LYS A 1096 -1.06 21.10 -27.43
CA LYS A 1096 -0.40 20.22 -28.39
C LYS A 1096 -1.38 19.65 -29.43
N VAL A 1097 -0.90 19.56 -30.66
CA VAL A 1097 -1.59 18.92 -31.79
C VAL A 1097 -0.95 17.55 -32.05
N ALA A 1098 -1.80 16.56 -32.31
CA ALA A 1098 -1.35 15.21 -32.68
C ALA A 1098 -1.21 15.13 -34.21
N VAL A 1099 0.02 15.00 -34.71
CA VAL A 1099 0.34 14.90 -36.14
C VAL A 1099 0.77 13.48 -36.51
N GLY A 1100 0.42 13.02 -37.70
CA GLY A 1100 0.72 11.66 -38.18
C GLY A 1100 2.12 11.52 -38.77
N ALA A 1101 2.39 10.35 -39.37
CA ALA A 1101 3.69 10.03 -39.98
C ALA A 1101 4.10 10.98 -41.13
N TRP A 1102 3.17 11.73 -41.73
CA TRP A 1102 3.47 12.76 -42.73
C TRP A 1102 4.44 13.84 -42.18
N ALA A 1103 4.44 14.07 -40.85
CA ALA A 1103 5.37 14.98 -40.20
C ALA A 1103 6.85 14.60 -40.40
N LEU A 1104 7.15 13.35 -40.75
CA LEU A 1104 8.53 12.93 -41.07
C LEU A 1104 9.08 13.61 -42.32
N GLY A 1105 8.22 13.94 -43.30
CA GLY A 1105 8.63 14.74 -44.45
C GLY A 1105 9.09 16.14 -44.03
N LEU A 1106 8.30 16.79 -43.17
CA LEU A 1106 8.65 18.09 -42.58
C LEU A 1106 9.92 18.00 -41.72
N PHE A 1107 10.10 16.95 -40.93
CA PHE A 1107 11.32 16.75 -40.14
C PHE A 1107 12.56 16.60 -41.03
N ARG A 1108 12.45 15.94 -42.20
CA ARG A 1108 13.58 15.84 -43.15
C ARG A 1108 13.96 17.21 -43.70
N LEU A 1109 12.95 18.02 -44.04
CA LEU A 1109 13.17 19.40 -44.49
C LEU A 1109 13.85 20.23 -43.38
N LEU A 1110 13.30 20.22 -42.15
CA LEU A 1110 13.90 20.93 -41.01
C LEU A 1110 15.34 20.47 -40.76
N ARG A 1111 15.61 19.16 -40.75
CA ARG A 1111 16.98 18.63 -40.61
C ARG A 1111 17.91 19.16 -41.69
N ALA A 1112 17.48 19.22 -42.96
CA ALA A 1112 18.30 19.73 -44.06
C ALA A 1112 18.59 21.24 -43.91
N LEU A 1113 17.63 21.99 -43.36
CA LEU A 1113 17.75 23.43 -43.08
C LEU A 1113 18.54 23.75 -41.81
N ARG A 1114 19.09 22.77 -41.08
CA ARG A 1114 19.90 23.00 -39.86
C ARG A 1114 21.07 23.98 -40.05
N ARG A 1115 21.57 24.14 -41.29
CA ARG A 1115 22.62 25.13 -41.63
C ARG A 1115 22.17 26.58 -41.45
N LEU A 1116 20.86 26.85 -41.46
CA LEU A 1116 20.30 28.16 -41.19
C LEU A 1116 20.40 28.52 -39.69
N ARG A 1117 20.50 27.53 -38.79
CA ARG A 1117 20.52 27.74 -37.33
C ARG A 1117 21.51 28.83 -36.93
N GLY A 1118 21.03 29.85 -36.22
CA GLY A 1118 21.85 30.96 -35.73
C GLY A 1118 22.30 31.97 -36.79
N THR A 1119 21.92 31.80 -38.07
CA THR A 1119 22.10 32.80 -39.12
C THR A 1119 20.92 33.79 -39.12
N PRO A 1120 21.03 34.96 -39.78
CA PRO A 1120 19.89 35.87 -39.96
C PRO A 1120 18.71 35.24 -40.72
N LEU A 1121 18.92 34.12 -41.42
CA LEU A 1121 17.87 33.40 -42.15
C LEU A 1121 17.17 32.33 -41.29
N ASP A 1122 17.47 32.26 -39.98
CA ASP A 1122 16.82 31.34 -39.05
C ASP A 1122 15.48 31.88 -38.53
N PRO A 1123 14.32 31.41 -39.02
CA PRO A 1123 13.03 31.92 -38.56
C PRO A 1123 12.78 31.64 -37.07
N PHE A 1124 13.35 30.56 -36.52
CA PHE A 1124 13.19 30.20 -35.10
C PHE A 1124 14.21 30.92 -34.22
N GLY A 1125 15.35 31.35 -34.78
CA GLY A 1125 16.42 32.05 -34.07
C GLY A 1125 16.01 33.38 -33.44
N TYR A 1126 14.90 33.98 -33.92
CA TYR A 1126 14.31 35.20 -33.39
C TYR A 1126 13.45 34.99 -32.13
N LEU A 1127 13.02 33.74 -31.85
CA LEU A 1127 12.24 33.42 -30.65
C LEU A 1127 13.06 33.72 -29.39
N ARG A 1128 12.40 34.28 -28.37
CA ARG A 1128 13.04 34.69 -27.12
C ARG A 1128 13.83 33.55 -26.46
N VAL A 1129 13.25 32.35 -26.38
CA VAL A 1129 13.90 31.17 -25.78
C VAL A 1129 15.19 30.79 -26.51
N ARG A 1130 15.26 30.96 -27.84
CA ARG A 1130 16.45 30.63 -28.65
C ARG A 1130 17.58 31.64 -28.47
N ARG A 1131 17.24 32.92 -28.24
CA ARG A 1131 18.22 33.95 -27.87
C ARG A 1131 18.83 33.64 -26.51
N GLU A 1132 17.97 33.34 -25.53
CA GLU A 1132 18.38 32.95 -24.16
C GLU A 1132 19.27 31.68 -24.18
N GLU A 1133 18.97 30.67 -25.01
CA GLU A 1133 19.82 29.46 -25.16
C GLU A 1133 21.24 29.76 -25.66
N ARG A 1134 21.40 30.67 -26.63
CA ARG A 1134 22.71 31.09 -27.13
C ARG A 1134 23.49 31.94 -26.11
N GLU A 1135 22.78 32.68 -25.27
CA GLU A 1135 23.37 33.42 -24.16
C GLU A 1135 23.85 32.47 -23.05
N LEU A 1136 23.10 31.40 -22.74
CA LEU A 1136 23.48 30.40 -21.75
C LEU A 1136 24.82 29.72 -22.08
N VAL A 1137 25.13 29.48 -23.36
CA VAL A 1137 26.44 28.92 -23.77
C VAL A 1137 27.57 29.90 -23.41
N ARG A 1138 27.40 31.19 -23.71
CA ARG A 1138 28.39 32.24 -23.40
C ARG A 1138 28.55 32.41 -21.89
N TRP A 1139 27.43 32.48 -21.18
CA TRP A 1139 27.38 32.55 -19.73
C TRP A 1139 28.13 31.38 -19.09
N TYR A 1140 27.86 30.14 -19.52
CA TYR A 1140 28.49 28.96 -18.93
C TYR A 1140 30.00 28.89 -19.19
N ARG A 1141 30.46 29.25 -20.39
CA ARG A 1141 31.90 29.36 -20.67
C ARG A 1141 32.55 30.37 -19.71
N GLY A 1142 31.96 31.55 -19.54
CA GLY A 1142 32.43 32.57 -18.59
C GLY A 1142 32.32 32.16 -17.12
N LEU A 1143 31.31 31.35 -16.74
CA LEU A 1143 31.18 30.77 -15.40
C LEU A 1143 32.35 29.83 -15.11
N VAL A 1144 32.64 28.89 -16.02
CA VAL A 1144 33.73 27.91 -15.86
C VAL A 1144 35.08 28.62 -15.86
N GLU A 1145 35.32 29.57 -16.78
CA GLU A 1145 36.58 30.33 -16.82
C GLU A 1145 36.84 31.09 -15.51
N ARG A 1146 35.83 31.74 -14.92
CA ARG A 1146 35.95 32.38 -13.60
C ARG A 1146 36.15 31.35 -12.48
N ALA A 1147 35.44 30.21 -12.52
CA ALA A 1147 35.62 29.15 -11.53
C ALA A 1147 37.02 28.54 -11.55
N LEU A 1148 37.63 28.41 -12.74
CA LEU A 1148 39.00 27.92 -12.91
C LEU A 1148 40.07 28.83 -12.30
N GLN A 1149 39.79 30.13 -12.12
CA GLN A 1149 40.68 31.06 -11.41
C GLN A 1149 40.80 30.71 -9.92
N ALA A 1150 39.74 30.14 -9.34
CA ALA A 1150 39.70 29.67 -7.96
C ALA A 1150 40.03 28.18 -7.81
N LEU A 1151 40.33 27.45 -8.90
CA LEU A 1151 40.59 26.02 -8.86
C LEU A 1151 41.89 25.69 -8.13
N ARG A 1152 41.74 24.99 -7.01
CA ARG A 1152 42.78 24.44 -6.14
C ARG A 1152 42.31 23.11 -5.57
N PRO A 1153 43.18 22.28 -4.95
CA PRO A 1153 42.76 21.00 -4.37
C PRO A 1153 41.65 21.13 -3.32
N ASP A 1154 41.64 22.21 -2.52
CA ASP A 1154 40.64 22.51 -1.48
C ASP A 1154 39.29 23.02 -2.02
N THR A 1155 39.29 23.63 -3.21
CA THR A 1155 38.09 24.17 -3.88
C THR A 1155 37.57 23.29 -5.02
N TYR A 1156 38.23 22.16 -5.27
CA TYR A 1156 37.97 21.30 -6.42
C TYR A 1156 36.52 20.81 -6.48
N VAL A 1157 35.96 20.37 -5.34
CA VAL A 1157 34.58 19.86 -5.26
C VAL A 1157 33.57 20.95 -5.61
N GLN A 1158 33.74 22.16 -5.07
CA GLN A 1158 32.87 23.30 -5.33
C GLN A 1158 32.93 23.73 -6.81
N VAL A 1159 34.11 23.68 -7.44
CA VAL A 1159 34.27 23.98 -8.87
C VAL A 1159 33.59 22.92 -9.73
N VAL A 1160 33.68 21.64 -9.37
CA VAL A 1160 32.97 20.55 -10.06
C VAL A 1160 31.45 20.72 -9.97
N GLU A 1161 30.93 21.02 -8.77
CA GLU A 1161 29.50 21.29 -8.56
C GLU A 1161 29.03 22.49 -9.39
N LEU A 1162 29.82 23.56 -9.43
CA LEU A 1162 29.51 24.75 -10.22
C LEU A 1162 29.52 24.45 -11.74
N ALA A 1163 30.49 23.64 -12.20
CA ALA A 1163 30.54 23.17 -13.59
C ALA A 1163 29.34 22.28 -13.96
N ALA A 1164 28.72 21.60 -12.99
CA ALA A 1164 27.52 20.79 -13.20
C ALA A 1164 26.21 21.61 -13.18
N ALA A 1165 26.23 22.92 -12.88
CA ALA A 1165 25.02 23.75 -12.75
C ALA A 1165 24.04 23.68 -13.96
N PRO A 1166 24.49 23.60 -15.23
CA PRO A 1166 23.60 23.45 -16.38
C PRO A 1166 22.75 22.17 -16.38
N GLU A 1167 23.09 21.16 -15.59
CA GLU A 1167 22.26 19.95 -15.45
C GLU A 1167 20.85 20.25 -14.93
N ALA A 1168 20.67 21.35 -14.17
CA ALA A 1168 19.38 21.83 -13.69
C ALA A 1168 18.52 22.51 -14.76
N ILE A 1169 19.13 23.01 -15.85
CA ILE A 1169 18.41 23.69 -16.94
C ILE A 1169 17.72 22.64 -17.82
N ARG A 1170 16.40 22.47 -17.64
CA ARG A 1170 15.62 21.41 -18.30
C ARG A 1170 14.31 21.94 -18.85
N GLY A 1171 13.80 21.31 -19.89
CA GLY A 1171 12.44 21.53 -20.40
C GLY A 1171 12.39 22.34 -21.69
N TYR A 1172 11.21 22.86 -21.99
CA TYR A 1172 10.92 23.58 -23.23
C TYR A 1172 10.21 24.90 -22.90
N GLU A 1173 10.37 25.89 -23.77
CA GLU A 1173 9.70 27.19 -23.66
C GLU A 1173 9.78 27.77 -22.24
N ASP A 1174 8.67 28.25 -21.67
CA ASP A 1174 8.63 28.87 -20.35
C ASP A 1174 9.06 27.93 -19.20
N VAL A 1175 8.98 26.61 -19.36
CA VAL A 1175 9.54 25.66 -18.38
C VAL A 1175 11.06 25.78 -18.35
N LYS A 1176 11.69 25.79 -19.54
CA LYS A 1176 13.15 25.93 -19.65
C LYS A 1176 13.63 27.28 -19.12
N ARG A 1177 12.91 28.36 -19.45
CA ARG A 1177 13.26 29.72 -19.04
C ARG A 1177 13.25 29.89 -17.52
N ARG A 1178 12.24 29.34 -16.84
CA ARG A 1178 12.17 29.34 -15.37
C ARG A 1178 13.30 28.52 -14.74
N HIS A 1179 13.64 27.36 -15.30
CA HIS A 1179 14.76 26.57 -14.80
C HIS A 1179 16.12 27.22 -15.08
N ALA A 1180 16.29 27.85 -16.25
CA ALA A 1180 17.49 28.60 -16.61
C ALA A 1180 17.74 29.77 -15.66
N ALA A 1181 16.73 30.61 -15.42
CA ALA A 1181 16.84 31.74 -14.51
C ALA A 1181 17.30 31.31 -13.10
N ARG A 1182 16.65 30.29 -12.53
CA ARG A 1182 17.00 29.74 -11.20
C ARG A 1182 18.39 29.12 -11.16
N ALA A 1183 18.81 28.42 -12.22
CA ALA A 1183 20.12 27.79 -12.28
C ALA A 1183 21.24 28.83 -12.40
N VAL A 1184 21.04 29.88 -13.21
CA VAL A 1184 21.98 30.98 -13.37
C VAL A 1184 22.16 31.74 -12.05
N GLU A 1185 21.05 32.12 -11.41
CA GLU A 1185 21.07 32.81 -10.11
C GLU A 1185 21.86 32.04 -9.05
N ARG A 1186 21.53 30.75 -8.84
CA ARG A 1186 22.24 29.89 -7.87
C ARG A 1186 23.72 29.71 -8.20
N ALA A 1187 24.06 29.58 -9.48
CA ALA A 1187 25.44 29.40 -9.91
C ALA A 1187 26.26 30.69 -9.70
N GLU A 1188 25.72 31.87 -10.01
CA GLU A 1188 26.42 33.13 -9.74
C GLU A 1188 26.59 33.37 -8.23
N GLU A 1189 25.60 33.05 -7.40
CA GLU A 1189 25.75 33.10 -5.94
C GLU A 1189 26.86 32.17 -5.42
N SER A 1190 26.89 30.93 -5.92
CA SER A 1190 27.93 29.97 -5.55
C SER A 1190 29.32 30.37 -6.05
N LEU A 1191 29.42 30.95 -7.26
CA LEU A 1191 30.66 31.51 -7.77
C LEU A 1191 31.14 32.69 -6.90
N ALA A 1192 30.24 33.60 -6.51
CA ALA A 1192 30.58 34.74 -5.65
C ALA A 1192 31.13 34.27 -4.30
N ARG A 1193 30.50 33.27 -3.67
CA ARG A 1193 31.01 32.63 -2.45
C ARG A 1193 32.40 32.03 -2.66
N LEU A 1194 32.58 31.26 -3.73
CA LEU A 1194 33.86 30.62 -4.07
C LEU A 1194 34.98 31.66 -4.24
N LEU A 1195 34.71 32.76 -4.95
CA LEU A 1195 35.69 33.83 -5.16
C LEU A 1195 35.98 34.63 -3.88
N SER A 1196 34.98 34.85 -3.01
CA SER A 1196 35.21 35.51 -1.71
C SER A 1196 36.09 34.70 -0.76
N THR A 1197 36.05 33.36 -0.81
CA THR A 1197 36.94 32.51 -0.01
C THR A 1197 38.40 32.53 -0.48
N VAL A 1198 38.67 33.06 -1.68
CA VAL A 1198 40.04 33.20 -2.23
C VAL A 1198 40.70 34.52 -1.77
N HIS A 1199 39.93 35.49 -1.29
CA HIS A 1199 40.41 36.77 -0.81
C HIS A 1199 39.82 37.09 0.58
N PRO A 1200 40.45 36.68 1.69
CA PRO A 1200 40.06 37.24 2.98
C PRO A 1200 40.41 38.74 2.97
N GLU A 1201 39.42 39.63 3.08
CA GLU A 1201 39.69 41.01 3.49
C GLU A 1201 40.40 40.97 4.86
N PRO A 1202 41.49 41.74 5.07
CA PRO A 1202 42.13 41.80 6.37
C PRO A 1202 41.15 42.44 7.36
N ALA A 1203 40.85 41.71 8.44
CA ALA A 1203 40.08 42.22 9.56
C ALA A 1203 40.71 43.51 10.08
N ALA A 1204 39.98 44.62 9.96
CA ALA A 1204 40.35 45.87 10.60
C ALA A 1204 40.30 45.69 12.12
N VAL A 1205 41.47 45.64 12.75
CA VAL A 1205 41.63 45.84 14.18
C VAL A 1205 41.17 47.26 14.49
N ARG A 1206 40.09 47.41 15.27
CA ARG A 1206 39.80 48.63 16.01
C ARG A 1206 39.96 48.34 17.50
N SER A 1207 40.92 49.05 18.08
CA SER A 1207 41.14 49.30 19.51
C SER A 1207 39.90 49.84 20.20
#